data_AF-A0A0C9V006-F1
#
_entry.id   AF-A0A0C9V006-F1
#
_cell.length_a   1.000
_cell.length_b   1.000
_cell.length_c   1.000
_cell.angle_alpha   90.00
_cell.angle_beta   90.00
_cell.angle_gamma   90.00
#
_symmetry.space_group_name_H-M   'P 1'
#
loop_
_entity.id
_entity.type
_entity.pdbx_description
1 polymer ?
#
loop_
_entity_poly.entity_id
_entity_poly.type
_entity_poly.pdbx_seq_one_letter_code
_entity_poly.pdbx_strand_id
1 'polypeptide(L)'
;MAIESAESPELCPGVVASTWLTKFIADLNRADFCLKDSLTNDCYWRDLLVFTPNYRTIQSLPKVQSFFVQPVRTAQPQNFRVMPGVRVRKPVPSLTFIQGILQFDTVNAHCSGVFTLVQSEGSTWKAWALVTMADGMTGVVERFGPDYTPEHRTCDQSRKMKEEYVAIVIGGGQCGLSVAARLENLGLSTLIVERAARVGDKWRTRYDALQVNTPRSFSHLPFVPFPESWGQFFRSNDVAGHLEKYPDHLGLDVSTSTTMLSAVYRPKDRKWSIELGRKDGSIVTVTAHHIVAATGADTLAGATPIIPDIPDSASFRGVIAHSDQYTSSRSWNNQNVVVVGTGCSGHDIAQDLTNSGSRVVLVQRSPTAVISRETLYRFFPGLYFGENVPPTEIADRYWVALPLSASRTVQQDIMATIAHIDEKLNSALAAKGYLIPGPSDNFLHRLLVRRGLYPSYLMTPLRPSETLAQVAITSIAGAASLLRLARQITIKAGQGVERFTPSGVSFSDGSEADADLVVFATGYSNTTIRNIAEDIFGHEVAARVDDVGGWDEEWEYAGLWRPSGLLYRNESLFQNNGVVASFYFIVSQTKVTHTGSVIYESLRMYPPVTGFPKYATEDCVLSCAVADPSTKAVEVPIPKGSKPFYDILELQTHKMTDTDKYWDRPNEWDPSRFERDWPQDAFIPFSTGSRACIGRKFFEAEAIAVVTMLVANYRVQCLDSNRAPTIDVLPGLTLT
;
A
#
# COMPACT_ATOMS: atom_id res chain seq x y z
N MET A 1 -13.19 -32.11 16.17
CA MET A 1 -14.60 -32.54 16.34
C MET A 1 -15.45 -31.58 15.55
N ALA A 2 -15.95 -32.01 14.40
CA ALA A 2 -16.83 -31.19 13.56
C ALA A 2 -18.13 -30.93 14.33
N ILE A 3 -18.47 -29.67 14.54
CA ILE A 3 -19.79 -29.29 15.06
C ILE A 3 -20.66 -29.02 13.84
N GLU A 4 -21.20 -30.10 13.28
CA GLU A 4 -22.47 -30.03 12.56
C GLU A 4 -23.56 -29.93 13.63
N SER A 5 -24.27 -28.81 13.67
CA SER A 5 -25.44 -28.66 14.53
C SER A 5 -26.61 -28.12 13.73
N ALA A 6 -27.56 -29.04 13.50
CA ALA A 6 -28.99 -28.86 13.30
C ALA A 6 -29.44 -27.83 12.25
N GLU A 7 -29.88 -28.36 11.10
CA GLU A 7 -30.61 -27.67 10.04
C GLU A 7 -31.88 -26.99 10.60
N SER A 8 -31.84 -25.66 10.67
CA SER A 8 -33.04 -24.83 10.48
C SER A 8 -33.45 -24.94 8.98
N PRO A 9 -34.73 -24.69 8.60
CA PRO A 9 -35.22 -24.97 7.25
C PRO A 9 -34.25 -24.39 6.20
N GLU A 10 -33.67 -25.28 5.39
CA GLU A 10 -32.39 -25.08 4.69
C GLU A 10 -32.33 -23.75 3.93
N LEU A 11 -31.67 -22.76 4.55
CA LEU A 11 -31.29 -21.52 3.91
C LEU A 11 -30.25 -21.83 2.82
N CYS A 12 -30.69 -22.05 1.58
CA CYS A 12 -29.78 -22.30 0.47
C CYS A 12 -28.97 -21.02 0.14
N PRO A 13 -27.66 -20.95 0.45
CA PRO A 13 -26.90 -19.70 0.34
C PRO A 13 -26.82 -19.17 -1.09
N GLY A 14 -26.78 -20.09 -2.08
CA GLY A 14 -26.79 -19.73 -3.50
C GLY A 14 -28.09 -19.06 -3.96
N VAL A 15 -29.24 -19.51 -3.43
CA VAL A 15 -30.55 -18.88 -3.72
C VAL A 15 -30.62 -17.48 -3.11
N VAL A 16 -30.16 -17.33 -1.85
CA VAL A 16 -30.07 -16.02 -1.20
C VAL A 16 -29.19 -15.06 -1.98
N ALA A 17 -27.99 -15.50 -2.40
CA ALA A 17 -27.07 -14.69 -3.17
C ALA A 17 -27.63 -14.28 -4.54
N SER A 18 -28.27 -15.21 -5.25
CA SER A 18 -28.87 -14.92 -6.57
C SER A 18 -30.05 -13.96 -6.46
N THR A 19 -30.87 -14.11 -5.42
CA THR A 19 -32.00 -13.22 -5.11
C THR A 19 -31.52 -11.81 -4.79
N TRP A 20 -30.50 -11.69 -3.93
CA TRP A 20 -29.86 -10.42 -3.63
C TRP A 20 -29.22 -9.79 -4.87
N LEU A 21 -28.50 -10.56 -5.70
CA LEU A 21 -27.83 -10.04 -6.90
C LEU A 21 -28.85 -9.48 -7.89
N THR A 22 -29.97 -10.17 -8.11
CA THR A 22 -31.05 -9.70 -9.00
C THR A 22 -31.56 -8.34 -8.56
N LYS A 23 -31.75 -8.17 -7.25
CA LYS A 23 -32.19 -6.93 -6.64
C LYS A 23 -31.14 -5.82 -6.75
N PHE A 24 -29.88 -6.15 -6.50
CA PHE A 24 -28.76 -5.22 -6.63
C PHE A 24 -28.61 -4.70 -8.06
N ILE A 25 -28.73 -5.57 -9.08
CA ILE A 25 -28.72 -5.17 -10.48
C ILE A 25 -29.90 -4.24 -10.80
N ALA A 26 -31.10 -4.54 -10.31
CA ALA A 26 -32.25 -3.67 -10.49
C ALA A 26 -31.98 -2.29 -9.87
N ASP A 27 -31.51 -2.26 -8.62
CA ASP A 27 -31.20 -1.05 -7.85
C ASP A 27 -30.12 -0.17 -8.53
N LEU A 28 -29.06 -0.78 -9.08
CA LEU A 28 -28.04 -0.08 -9.87
C LEU A 28 -28.61 0.58 -11.12
N ASN A 29 -29.59 -0.05 -11.77
CA ASN A 29 -30.18 0.41 -13.02
C ASN A 29 -31.37 1.37 -12.84
N ARG A 30 -31.87 1.55 -11.61
CA ARG A 30 -32.95 2.49 -11.33
C ARG A 30 -32.55 3.91 -11.72
N ALA A 31 -33.48 4.69 -12.29
CA ALA A 31 -33.25 6.08 -12.67
C ALA A 31 -32.81 6.96 -11.47
N ASP A 32 -33.37 6.71 -10.27
CA ASP A 32 -33.07 7.43 -9.03
C ASP A 32 -31.85 6.92 -8.26
N PHE A 33 -31.14 5.90 -8.77
CA PHE A 33 -29.99 5.23 -8.13
C PHE A 33 -30.21 4.97 -6.62
N CYS A 34 -30.91 3.89 -6.29
CA CYS A 34 -31.35 3.61 -4.93
C CYS A 34 -30.91 2.22 -4.45
N LEU A 35 -29.96 2.17 -3.51
CA LEU A 35 -29.35 0.93 -3.03
C LEU A 35 -29.90 0.44 -1.68
N LYS A 36 -30.90 1.15 -1.12
CA LYS A 36 -31.43 0.91 0.24
C LYS A 36 -31.95 -0.52 0.47
N ASP A 37 -32.37 -1.14 -0.62
CA ASP A 37 -33.01 -2.43 -0.62
C ASP A 37 -32.00 -3.57 -0.82
N SER A 38 -30.78 -3.25 -1.24
CA SER A 38 -29.67 -4.16 -1.49
C SER A 38 -28.52 -4.06 -0.48
N LEU A 39 -28.32 -2.91 0.16
CA LEU A 39 -27.25 -2.67 1.14
C LEU A 39 -27.82 -2.31 2.53
N THR A 40 -27.10 -2.66 3.60
CA THR A 40 -27.43 -2.22 4.96
C THR A 40 -27.10 -0.74 5.16
N ASN A 41 -27.71 -0.08 6.16
CA ASN A 41 -27.44 1.33 6.45
C ASN A 41 -25.98 1.59 6.84
N ASP A 42 -25.36 0.64 7.53
CA ASP A 42 -23.98 0.64 8.00
C ASP A 42 -23.01 -0.09 7.04
N CYS A 43 -23.36 -0.20 5.77
CA CYS A 43 -22.59 -0.97 4.79
C CYS A 43 -21.20 -0.39 4.47
N TYR A 44 -20.35 -1.24 3.89
CA TYR A 44 -19.04 -0.90 3.34
C TYR A 44 -18.99 -1.28 1.87
N TRP A 45 -18.60 -0.34 1.01
CA TRP A 45 -18.25 -0.64 -0.38
C TRP A 45 -16.80 -0.25 -0.62
N ARG A 46 -15.95 -1.27 -0.79
CA ARG A 46 -14.54 -1.11 -1.16
C ARG A 46 -14.35 -1.32 -2.66
N ASP A 47 -13.77 -0.34 -3.32
CA ASP A 47 -13.51 -0.38 -4.75
C ASP A 47 -12.00 -0.44 -5.01
N LEU A 48 -11.58 -1.49 -5.71
CA LEU A 48 -10.20 -1.74 -6.15
C LEU A 48 -10.15 -1.61 -7.67
N LEU A 49 -10.14 -0.36 -8.13
CA LEU A 49 -9.91 0.03 -9.53
C LEU A 49 -11.05 -0.27 -10.53
N VAL A 50 -12.27 -0.56 -10.08
CA VAL A 50 -13.40 -0.77 -11.01
C VAL A 50 -14.07 0.53 -11.37
N PHE A 51 -14.61 1.23 -10.36
CA PHE A 51 -15.40 2.44 -10.55
C PHE A 51 -14.58 3.69 -10.31
N THR A 52 -13.56 3.55 -9.48
CA THR A 52 -12.61 4.58 -9.15
C THR A 52 -11.21 4.11 -9.56
N PRO A 53 -10.24 5.01 -9.59
CA PRO A 53 -8.90 4.74 -10.11
C PRO A 53 -7.86 4.75 -8.97
N ASN A 54 -8.36 4.50 -7.77
CA ASN A 54 -7.63 4.43 -6.54
C ASN A 54 -8.35 3.41 -5.67
N TYR A 55 -7.69 2.92 -4.62
CA TYR A 55 -8.39 2.12 -3.63
C TYR A 55 -9.21 3.07 -2.76
N ARG A 56 -10.51 2.80 -2.67
CA ARG A 56 -11.49 3.61 -1.93
C ARG A 56 -12.38 2.70 -1.11
N THR A 57 -12.58 3.04 0.15
CA THR A 57 -13.57 2.37 1.01
C THR A 57 -14.62 3.38 1.47
N ILE A 58 -15.82 3.27 0.92
CA ILE A 58 -16.94 4.16 1.25
C ILE A 58 -17.83 3.47 2.29
N GLN A 59 -18.16 4.19 3.35
CA GLN A 59 -18.87 3.66 4.51
C GLN A 59 -20.23 4.33 4.66
N SER A 60 -21.24 3.56 5.04
CA SER A 60 -22.67 3.92 5.14
C SER A 60 -23.39 4.08 3.80
N LEU A 61 -24.64 3.65 3.79
CA LEU A 61 -25.53 3.70 2.63
C LEU A 61 -25.65 5.10 2.01
N PRO A 62 -25.85 6.21 2.77
CA PRO A 62 -25.98 7.53 2.17
C PRO A 62 -24.71 7.98 1.43
N LYS A 63 -23.51 7.69 1.97
CA LYS A 63 -22.25 8.02 1.31
C LYS A 63 -22.02 7.15 0.08
N VAL A 64 -22.29 5.84 0.19
CA VAL A 64 -22.19 4.91 -0.95
C VAL A 64 -23.11 5.34 -2.09
N GLN A 65 -24.38 5.62 -1.80
CA GLN A 65 -25.35 6.04 -2.80
C GLN A 65 -24.93 7.33 -3.50
N SER A 66 -24.54 8.36 -2.75
CA SER A 66 -24.12 9.65 -3.31
C SER A 66 -22.81 9.56 -4.10
N PHE A 67 -21.87 8.74 -3.65
CA PHE A 67 -20.56 8.61 -4.28
C PHE A 67 -20.60 7.81 -5.58
N PHE A 68 -21.29 6.66 -5.61
CA PHE A 68 -21.21 5.71 -6.72
C PHE A 68 -22.17 5.98 -7.88
N VAL A 69 -23.06 6.99 -7.82
CA VAL A 69 -23.97 7.32 -8.94
C VAL A 69 -23.21 7.50 -10.24
N GLN A 70 -22.31 8.49 -10.30
CA GLN A 70 -21.60 8.82 -11.54
C GLN A 70 -20.57 7.74 -11.94
N PRO A 71 -19.76 7.17 -11.03
CA PRO A 71 -18.84 6.09 -11.35
C PRO A 71 -19.52 4.86 -11.96
N VAL A 72 -20.64 4.40 -11.39
CA VAL A 72 -21.40 3.24 -11.92
C VAL A 72 -21.99 3.55 -13.30
N ARG A 73 -22.56 4.75 -13.50
CA ARG A 73 -23.10 5.16 -14.80
C ARG A 73 -22.03 5.23 -15.88
N THR A 74 -20.81 5.63 -15.51
CA THR A 74 -19.68 5.72 -16.44
C THR A 74 -19.15 4.33 -16.79
N ALA A 75 -19.00 3.46 -15.80
CA ALA A 75 -18.47 2.11 -16.00
C ALA A 75 -19.46 1.15 -16.69
N GLN A 76 -20.77 1.43 -16.60
CA GLN A 76 -21.86 0.61 -17.15
C GLN A 76 -21.69 -0.89 -16.85
N PRO A 77 -21.70 -1.28 -15.56
CA PRO A 77 -21.45 -2.67 -15.21
C PRO A 77 -22.59 -3.58 -15.68
N GLN A 78 -22.23 -4.72 -16.24
CA GLN A 78 -23.12 -5.66 -16.90
C GLN A 78 -22.65 -7.11 -16.73
N ASN A 79 -23.42 -8.09 -17.24
CA ASN A 79 -23.08 -9.52 -17.23
C ASN A 79 -22.80 -10.11 -15.84
N PHE A 80 -23.48 -9.58 -14.82
CA PHE A 80 -23.34 -10.05 -13.45
C PHE A 80 -23.71 -11.53 -13.30
N ARG A 81 -22.84 -12.29 -12.62
CA ARG A 81 -23.08 -13.69 -12.25
C ARG A 81 -22.48 -14.01 -10.88
N VAL A 82 -23.14 -14.87 -10.12
CA VAL A 82 -22.60 -15.43 -8.88
C VAL A 82 -21.72 -16.64 -9.23
N MET A 83 -20.50 -16.67 -8.71
CA MET A 83 -19.59 -17.81 -8.87
C MET A 83 -19.97 -18.96 -7.93
N PRO A 84 -19.67 -20.22 -8.30
CA PRO A 84 -19.81 -21.35 -7.38
C PRO A 84 -19.03 -21.14 -6.08
N GLY A 85 -19.53 -21.72 -4.99
CA GLY A 85 -18.85 -21.65 -3.68
C GLY A 85 -19.37 -20.56 -2.74
N VAL A 86 -20.61 -20.09 -2.93
CA VAL A 86 -21.31 -19.29 -1.91
C VAL A 86 -21.49 -20.13 -0.64
N ARG A 87 -21.06 -19.61 0.52
CA ARG A 87 -21.13 -20.34 1.79
C ARG A 87 -21.51 -19.44 2.96
N VAL A 88 -22.10 -20.06 3.97
CA VAL A 88 -22.26 -19.45 5.29
C VAL A 88 -20.90 -19.43 5.99
N ARG A 89 -20.55 -18.28 6.57
CA ARG A 89 -19.33 -18.08 7.34
C ARG A 89 -19.70 -17.66 8.75
N LYS A 90 -18.99 -18.23 9.72
CA LYS A 90 -19.09 -17.91 11.15
C LYS A 90 -17.69 -17.66 11.73
N PRO A 91 -17.06 -16.51 11.42
CA PRO A 91 -15.67 -16.25 11.84
C PRO A 91 -15.53 -16.14 13.37
N VAL A 92 -16.58 -15.69 14.06
CA VAL A 92 -16.72 -15.68 15.52
C VAL A 92 -18.15 -16.10 15.88
N PRO A 93 -18.41 -16.62 17.09
CA PRO A 93 -19.76 -17.08 17.48
C PRO A 93 -20.86 -16.02 17.34
N SER A 94 -20.51 -14.74 17.50
CA SER A 94 -21.40 -13.58 17.41
C SER A 94 -21.74 -13.15 15.97
N LEU A 95 -21.04 -13.66 14.95
CA LEU A 95 -21.16 -13.17 13.57
C LEU A 95 -21.43 -14.32 12.60
N THR A 96 -22.57 -14.26 11.91
CA THR A 96 -22.92 -15.20 10.83
C THR A 96 -23.29 -14.41 9.58
N PHE A 97 -22.67 -14.72 8.44
CA PHE A 97 -22.98 -14.10 7.15
C PHE A 97 -22.91 -15.08 6.00
N ILE A 98 -23.56 -14.76 4.88
CA ILE A 98 -23.36 -15.46 3.60
C ILE A 98 -22.32 -14.70 2.79
N GLN A 99 -21.31 -15.40 2.29
CA GLN A 99 -20.27 -14.79 1.47
C GLN A 99 -20.11 -15.54 0.15
N GLY A 100 -19.84 -14.79 -0.91
CA GLY A 100 -19.60 -15.35 -2.24
C GLY A 100 -18.88 -14.37 -3.16
N ILE A 101 -18.47 -14.88 -4.31
CA ILE A 101 -17.84 -14.09 -5.37
C ILE A 101 -18.88 -13.84 -6.45
N LEU A 102 -18.89 -12.62 -6.98
CA LEU A 102 -19.58 -12.27 -8.22
C LEU A 102 -18.55 -11.92 -9.29
N GLN A 103 -18.93 -12.11 -10.55
CA GLN A 103 -18.19 -11.62 -11.72
C GLN A 103 -19.12 -10.73 -12.54
N PHE A 104 -18.53 -9.73 -13.19
CA PHE A 104 -19.23 -8.79 -14.05
C PHE A 104 -18.23 -8.11 -14.98
N ASP A 105 -18.72 -7.44 -15.99
CA ASP A 105 -17.91 -6.65 -16.91
C ASP A 105 -18.31 -5.18 -16.79
N THR A 106 -17.37 -4.30 -17.08
CA THR A 106 -17.61 -2.89 -17.36
C THR A 106 -17.22 -2.62 -18.82
N VAL A 107 -17.43 -1.39 -19.30
CA VAL A 107 -16.96 -1.00 -20.63
C VAL A 107 -15.44 -1.19 -20.81
N ASN A 108 -14.65 -1.05 -19.73
CA ASN A 108 -13.19 -1.02 -19.80
C ASN A 108 -12.50 -2.18 -19.08
N ALA A 109 -13.21 -2.98 -18.29
CA ALA A 109 -12.59 -4.01 -17.47
C ALA A 109 -13.47 -5.25 -17.25
N HIS A 110 -12.81 -6.40 -17.17
CA HIS A 110 -13.35 -7.60 -16.55
C HIS A 110 -13.19 -7.49 -15.03
N CYS A 111 -14.24 -7.83 -14.28
CA CYS A 111 -14.28 -7.55 -12.85
C CYS A 111 -14.77 -8.74 -12.03
N SER A 112 -14.28 -8.80 -10.80
CA SER A 112 -14.83 -9.65 -9.75
C SER A 112 -15.26 -8.80 -8.56
N GLY A 113 -16.07 -9.39 -7.69
CA GLY A 113 -16.39 -8.79 -6.42
C GLY A 113 -16.68 -9.83 -5.36
N VAL A 114 -16.53 -9.45 -4.10
CA VAL A 114 -16.89 -10.27 -2.95
C VAL A 114 -18.02 -9.59 -2.21
N PHE A 115 -19.14 -10.27 -2.07
CA PHE A 115 -20.27 -9.80 -1.29
C PHE A 115 -20.33 -10.53 0.05
N THR A 116 -20.72 -9.81 1.10
CA THR A 116 -20.98 -10.33 2.44
C THR A 116 -22.38 -9.91 2.86
N LEU A 117 -23.31 -10.88 2.89
CA LEU A 117 -24.71 -10.67 3.20
C LEU A 117 -25.02 -10.99 4.66
N VAL A 118 -25.78 -10.10 5.28
CA VAL A 118 -26.34 -10.28 6.61
C VAL A 118 -27.86 -10.24 6.54
N GLN A 119 -28.51 -10.86 7.52
CA GLN A 119 -29.94 -10.79 7.65
C GLN A 119 -30.32 -9.45 8.31
N SER A 120 -31.06 -8.63 7.58
CA SER A 120 -31.64 -7.35 8.02
C SER A 120 -33.02 -7.58 8.66
N GLU A 121 -33.57 -6.53 9.28
CA GLU A 121 -34.96 -6.51 9.77
C GLU A 121 -35.95 -7.05 8.71
N GLY A 122 -36.91 -7.86 9.17
CA GLY A 122 -37.90 -8.50 8.29
C GLY A 122 -37.40 -9.71 7.50
N SER A 123 -36.31 -10.36 7.94
CA SER A 123 -35.72 -11.56 7.28
C SER A 123 -35.18 -11.33 5.87
N THR A 124 -34.95 -10.07 5.48
CA THR A 124 -34.38 -9.72 4.17
C THR A 124 -32.86 -9.78 4.20
N TRP A 125 -32.23 -10.32 3.17
CA TRP A 125 -30.77 -10.36 3.06
C TRP A 125 -30.26 -9.14 2.32
N LYS A 126 -29.31 -8.43 2.93
CA LYS A 126 -28.67 -7.24 2.36
C LYS A 126 -27.15 -7.36 2.49
N ALA A 127 -26.42 -6.75 1.57
CA ALA A 127 -24.97 -6.70 1.68
C ALA A 127 -24.56 -5.69 2.75
N TRP A 128 -23.84 -6.20 3.74
CA TRP A 128 -23.14 -5.39 4.73
C TRP A 128 -21.78 -4.96 4.20
N ALA A 129 -21.11 -5.81 3.42
CA ALA A 129 -19.88 -5.45 2.74
C ALA A 129 -19.92 -5.90 1.27
N LEU A 130 -19.40 -5.05 0.38
CA LEU A 130 -19.18 -5.34 -1.02
C LEU A 130 -17.78 -4.86 -1.39
N VAL A 131 -16.99 -5.73 -2.02
CA VAL A 131 -15.71 -5.36 -2.63
C VAL A 131 -15.80 -5.58 -4.13
N THR A 132 -15.38 -4.60 -4.92
CA THR A 132 -15.33 -4.66 -6.39
C THR A 132 -13.91 -4.49 -6.86
N MET A 133 -13.46 -5.33 -7.78
CA MET A 133 -12.06 -5.47 -8.18
C MET A 133 -11.93 -5.62 -9.69
N ALA A 134 -11.02 -4.87 -10.31
CA ALA A 134 -10.68 -5.04 -11.70
C ALA A 134 -9.74 -6.26 -11.84
N ASP A 135 -10.21 -7.29 -12.55
CA ASP A 135 -9.43 -8.49 -12.86
C ASP A 135 -8.64 -8.33 -14.17
N GLY A 136 -8.94 -7.35 -15.00
CA GLY A 136 -8.25 -7.15 -16.29
C GLY A 136 -8.93 -6.10 -17.14
N MET A 137 -8.23 -5.60 -18.15
CA MET A 137 -8.78 -4.61 -19.08
C MET A 137 -9.47 -5.28 -20.26
N THR A 138 -10.60 -4.72 -20.68
CA THR A 138 -11.30 -5.13 -21.90
C THR A 138 -10.38 -4.91 -23.11
N GLY A 139 -10.22 -5.95 -23.94
CA GLY A 139 -9.41 -5.87 -25.16
C GLY A 139 -7.90 -6.09 -24.95
N VAL A 140 -7.45 -6.29 -23.71
CA VAL A 140 -6.06 -6.64 -23.39
C VAL A 140 -5.99 -8.13 -23.08
N VAL A 141 -5.23 -8.88 -23.87
CA VAL A 141 -5.02 -10.31 -23.67
C VAL A 141 -3.65 -10.55 -23.06
N GLU A 142 -3.64 -11.22 -21.91
CA GLU A 142 -2.43 -11.68 -21.24
C GLU A 142 -1.73 -12.77 -22.07
N ARG A 143 -0.41 -12.64 -22.23
CA ARG A 143 0.48 -13.55 -22.97
C ARG A 143 0.85 -14.80 -22.15
N PHE A 144 -0.15 -15.44 -21.53
CA PHE A 144 0.01 -16.59 -20.66
C PHE A 144 -1.18 -17.54 -20.77
N GLY A 145 -0.96 -18.82 -20.46
CA GLY A 145 -2.00 -19.85 -20.47
C GLY A 145 -1.85 -20.85 -21.62
N PRO A 146 -2.74 -21.85 -21.69
CA PRO A 146 -2.63 -22.97 -22.62
C PRO A 146 -2.69 -22.56 -24.10
N ASP A 147 -3.38 -21.46 -24.40
CA ASP A 147 -3.57 -20.96 -25.77
C ASP A 147 -2.48 -19.98 -26.22
N TYR A 148 -1.55 -19.62 -25.33
CA TYR A 148 -0.42 -18.76 -25.66
C TYR A 148 0.75 -19.61 -26.19
N THR A 149 1.19 -19.32 -27.41
CA THR A 149 2.45 -19.86 -27.95
C THR A 149 3.58 -18.89 -27.63
N PRO A 150 4.54 -19.25 -26.76
CA PRO A 150 5.64 -18.36 -26.46
C PRO A 150 6.49 -18.12 -27.70
N GLU A 151 6.77 -16.85 -28.00
CA GLU A 151 7.99 -16.54 -28.76
C GLU A 151 9.16 -17.08 -27.93
N HIS A 152 10.02 -17.94 -28.49
CA HIS A 152 11.19 -18.46 -27.78
C HIS A 152 12.08 -17.30 -27.30
N ARG A 153 11.88 -16.87 -26.06
CA ARG A 153 12.69 -15.88 -25.37
C ARG A 153 13.51 -16.62 -24.34
N THR A 154 14.75 -16.94 -24.68
CA THR A 154 15.73 -17.34 -23.67
C THR A 154 16.07 -16.11 -22.82
N CYS A 155 16.06 -16.27 -21.50
CA CYS A 155 16.71 -15.35 -20.57
C CYS A 155 18.21 -15.43 -20.85
N ASP A 156 18.68 -14.63 -21.81
CA ASP A 156 20.08 -14.54 -22.13
C ASP A 156 20.65 -13.34 -21.38
N GLN A 157 21.41 -13.60 -20.31
CA GLN A 157 22.12 -12.56 -19.55
C GLN A 157 23.14 -11.79 -20.42
N SER A 158 23.46 -12.28 -21.62
CA SER A 158 24.27 -11.57 -22.61
C SER A 158 23.45 -10.66 -23.54
N ARG A 159 22.11 -10.61 -23.40
CA ARG A 159 21.30 -9.63 -24.14
C ARG A 159 21.77 -8.23 -23.80
N LYS A 160 22.17 -7.53 -24.86
CA LYS A 160 22.47 -6.11 -24.79
C LYS A 160 21.21 -5.39 -24.27
N MET A 161 21.37 -4.64 -23.17
CA MET A 161 20.28 -3.81 -22.65
C MET A 161 19.75 -2.91 -23.77
N LYS A 162 18.42 -2.78 -23.83
CA LYS A 162 17.78 -1.85 -24.74
C LYS A 162 18.06 -0.41 -24.29
N GLU A 163 18.01 0.52 -25.23
CA GLU A 163 18.13 1.95 -24.91
C GLU A 163 16.85 2.49 -24.23
N GLU A 164 15.71 1.84 -24.46
CA GLU A 164 14.39 2.27 -23.98
C GLU A 164 13.53 1.10 -23.48
N TYR A 165 12.84 1.33 -22.36
CA TYR A 165 11.88 0.41 -21.75
C TYR A 165 10.57 1.14 -21.43
N VAL A 166 9.47 0.40 -21.27
CA VAL A 166 8.24 0.96 -20.70
C VAL A 166 8.43 1.17 -19.20
N ALA A 167 8.94 0.15 -18.52
CA ALA A 167 9.19 0.20 -17.08
C ALA A 167 10.59 -0.33 -16.73
N ILE A 168 11.20 0.26 -15.70
CA ILE A 168 12.34 -0.33 -15.01
C ILE A 168 11.95 -0.65 -13.58
N VAL A 169 12.23 -1.87 -13.15
CA VAL A 169 11.95 -2.37 -11.80
C VAL A 169 13.26 -2.45 -11.03
N ILE A 170 13.36 -1.74 -9.91
CA ILE A 170 14.56 -1.70 -9.06
C ILE A 170 14.41 -2.73 -7.95
N GLY A 171 15.12 -3.85 -8.08
CA GLY A 171 15.12 -4.99 -7.17
C GLY A 171 14.56 -6.26 -7.83
N GLY A 172 15.34 -7.33 -7.82
CA GLY A 172 15.00 -8.67 -8.32
C GLY A 172 14.47 -9.61 -7.24
N GLY A 173 13.88 -9.08 -6.18
CA GLY A 173 13.18 -9.88 -5.17
C GLY A 173 11.77 -10.29 -5.61
N GLN A 174 11.03 -10.99 -4.74
CA GLN A 174 9.67 -11.45 -5.03
C GLN A 174 8.71 -10.34 -5.50
N CYS A 175 8.83 -9.11 -4.98
CA CYS A 175 8.03 -7.97 -5.43
C CYS A 175 8.35 -7.60 -6.89
N GLY A 176 9.63 -7.31 -7.16
CA GLY A 176 10.04 -6.87 -8.50
C GLY A 176 9.78 -7.93 -9.57
N LEU A 177 10.03 -9.21 -9.25
CA LEU A 177 9.71 -10.33 -10.13
C LEU A 177 8.21 -10.46 -10.40
N SER A 178 7.35 -10.23 -9.40
CA SER A 178 5.90 -10.33 -9.55
C SER A 178 5.36 -9.24 -10.48
N VAL A 179 5.79 -7.99 -10.31
CA VAL A 179 5.37 -6.89 -11.19
C VAL A 179 5.93 -7.03 -12.59
N ALA A 180 7.22 -7.34 -12.73
CA ALA A 180 7.82 -7.54 -14.04
C ALA A 180 7.14 -8.68 -14.80
N ALA A 181 6.80 -9.78 -14.12
CA ALA A 181 6.04 -10.87 -14.73
C ALA A 181 4.68 -10.41 -15.26
N ARG A 182 3.93 -9.60 -14.52
CA ARG A 182 2.65 -9.06 -14.99
C ARG A 182 2.82 -8.08 -16.15
N LEU A 183 3.80 -7.17 -16.07
CA LEU A 183 4.06 -6.19 -17.12
C LEU A 183 4.50 -6.84 -18.44
N GLU A 184 5.44 -7.80 -18.39
CA GLU A 184 5.86 -8.56 -19.57
C GLU A 184 4.71 -9.40 -20.15
N ASN A 185 3.85 -9.95 -19.28
CA ASN A 185 2.67 -10.68 -19.72
C ASN A 185 1.63 -9.79 -20.44
N LEU A 186 1.60 -8.49 -20.11
CA LEU A 186 0.83 -7.47 -20.85
C LEU A 186 1.57 -6.96 -22.09
N GLY A 187 2.77 -7.45 -22.36
CA GLY A 187 3.60 -7.05 -23.48
C GLY A 187 4.34 -5.73 -23.30
N LEU A 188 4.47 -5.25 -22.06
CA LEU A 188 5.17 -4.03 -21.72
C LEU A 188 6.65 -4.33 -21.45
N SER A 189 7.53 -3.79 -22.30
CA SER A 189 8.98 -4.00 -22.19
C SER A 189 9.50 -3.52 -20.83
N THR A 190 9.99 -4.45 -20.02
CA THR A 190 10.37 -4.21 -18.63
C THR A 190 11.75 -4.76 -18.32
N LEU A 191 12.61 -3.94 -17.70
CA LEU A 191 13.92 -4.36 -17.20
C LEU A 191 13.91 -4.44 -15.68
N ILE A 192 14.35 -5.57 -15.11
CA ILE A 192 14.64 -5.69 -13.68
C ILE A 192 16.12 -5.39 -13.45
N VAL A 193 16.42 -4.49 -12.52
CA VAL A 193 17.78 -4.16 -12.07
C VAL A 193 18.00 -4.76 -10.69
N GLU A 194 18.97 -5.67 -10.56
CA GLU A 194 19.32 -6.34 -9.30
C GLU A 194 20.80 -6.12 -8.97
N ARG A 195 21.08 -5.63 -7.75
CA ARG A 195 22.45 -5.37 -7.29
C ARG A 195 23.21 -6.65 -6.94
N ALA A 196 22.52 -7.69 -6.49
CA ALA A 196 23.12 -8.97 -6.15
C ALA A 196 23.62 -9.68 -7.39
N ALA A 197 24.59 -10.58 -7.21
CA ALA A 197 25.17 -11.33 -8.31
C ALA A 197 24.14 -12.25 -8.97
N ARG A 198 23.24 -12.83 -8.16
CA ARG A 198 22.14 -13.66 -8.62
C ARG A 198 20.83 -13.25 -7.97
N VAL A 199 19.75 -13.43 -8.71
CA VAL A 199 18.39 -13.32 -8.19
C VAL A 199 18.23 -14.30 -7.01
N GLY A 200 17.59 -13.82 -5.93
CA GLY A 200 17.38 -14.60 -4.71
C GLY A 200 18.58 -14.67 -3.77
N ASP A 201 19.77 -14.12 -4.09
CA ASP A 201 20.93 -14.17 -3.18
C ASP A 201 20.65 -13.53 -1.81
N LYS A 202 19.76 -12.53 -1.74
CA LYS A 202 19.30 -11.97 -0.45
C LYS A 202 18.68 -13.00 0.49
N TRP A 203 17.99 -13.99 -0.05
CA TRP A 203 17.48 -15.12 0.73
C TRP A 203 18.58 -16.11 1.10
N ARG A 204 19.56 -16.36 0.20
CA ARG A 204 20.68 -17.27 0.45
C ARG A 204 21.65 -16.78 1.52
N THR A 205 21.77 -15.47 1.69
CA THR A 205 22.64 -14.88 2.71
C THR A 205 22.02 -14.86 4.10
N ARG A 206 20.75 -15.26 4.24
CA ARG A 206 20.11 -15.41 5.56
C ARG A 206 20.58 -16.70 6.24
N TYR A 207 20.39 -16.79 7.55
CA TYR A 207 20.83 -17.94 8.33
C TYR A 207 20.20 -19.27 7.88
N ASP A 208 20.95 -20.37 8.01
CA ASP A 208 20.64 -21.68 7.45
C ASP A 208 19.27 -22.24 7.90
N ALA A 209 18.90 -21.95 9.15
CA ALA A 209 17.67 -22.44 9.76
C ALA A 209 16.42 -21.65 9.32
N LEU A 210 16.56 -20.56 8.56
CA LEU A 210 15.43 -19.71 8.17
C LEU A 210 14.42 -20.49 7.31
N GLN A 211 13.18 -20.50 7.76
CA GLN A 211 12.01 -20.95 7.02
C GLN A 211 11.04 -19.78 6.84
N VAL A 212 10.29 -19.79 5.75
CA VAL A 212 9.18 -18.84 5.59
C VAL A 212 8.13 -19.07 6.68
N ASN A 213 7.66 -17.96 7.28
CA ASN A 213 6.67 -17.96 8.34
C ASN A 213 5.22 -18.05 7.81
N THR A 214 5.04 -17.87 6.51
CA THR A 214 3.77 -17.99 5.78
C THR A 214 3.67 -19.35 5.09
N PRO A 215 2.45 -19.90 4.94
CA PRO A 215 2.28 -21.15 4.22
C PRO A 215 2.59 -20.97 2.73
N ARG A 216 2.94 -22.07 2.07
CA ARG A 216 3.26 -22.13 0.64
C ARG A 216 2.23 -21.44 -0.25
N SER A 217 0.94 -21.73 -0.06
CA SER A 217 -0.19 -21.17 -0.82
C SER A 217 -0.32 -19.65 -0.68
N PHE A 218 0.02 -19.10 0.50
CA PHE A 218 0.04 -17.66 0.76
C PHE A 218 1.25 -16.97 0.12
N SER A 219 2.31 -17.72 -0.17
CA SER A 219 3.56 -17.14 -0.64
C SER A 219 3.71 -17.21 -2.17
N HIS A 220 2.81 -17.91 -2.87
CA HIS A 220 2.90 -18.15 -4.31
C HIS A 220 3.18 -16.89 -5.13
N LEU A 221 4.05 -16.99 -6.12
CA LEU A 221 4.23 -15.91 -7.10
C LEU A 221 3.15 -15.99 -8.19
N PRO A 222 2.88 -14.88 -8.91
CA PRO A 222 2.10 -14.93 -10.15
C PRO A 222 2.62 -16.02 -11.09
N PHE A 223 1.71 -16.75 -11.76
CA PHE A 223 2.01 -17.71 -12.83
C PHE A 223 2.79 -18.98 -12.45
N VAL A 224 3.85 -18.90 -11.64
CA VAL A 224 4.72 -20.03 -11.28
C VAL A 224 4.69 -20.23 -9.76
N PRO A 225 3.78 -21.09 -9.27
CA PRO A 225 3.66 -21.36 -7.84
C PRO A 225 4.89 -22.13 -7.31
N PHE A 226 5.08 -22.06 -5.99
CA PHE A 226 6.09 -22.86 -5.30
C PHE A 226 5.76 -24.36 -5.36
N PRO A 227 6.75 -25.25 -5.55
CA PRO A 227 6.54 -26.69 -5.65
C PRO A 227 5.86 -27.32 -4.43
N GLU A 228 4.92 -28.23 -4.66
CA GLU A 228 4.20 -28.94 -3.58
C GLU A 228 5.12 -29.81 -2.73
N SER A 229 6.17 -30.36 -3.35
CA SER A 229 7.16 -31.24 -2.71
C SER A 229 7.93 -30.59 -1.56
N TRP A 230 7.87 -29.26 -1.41
CA TRP A 230 8.57 -28.54 -0.34
C TRP A 230 7.77 -28.45 0.97
N GLY A 231 6.54 -28.96 0.98
CA GLY A 231 5.66 -28.88 2.13
C GLY A 231 5.08 -27.47 2.33
N GLN A 232 4.54 -27.21 3.53
CA GLN A 232 3.84 -25.96 3.82
C GLN A 232 4.79 -24.81 4.19
N PHE A 233 5.90 -25.10 4.85
CA PHE A 233 6.93 -24.15 5.26
C PHE A 233 8.27 -24.65 4.73
N PHE A 234 8.95 -23.82 3.96
CA PHE A 234 10.13 -24.20 3.18
C PHE A 234 11.29 -23.24 3.47
N ARG A 235 12.52 -23.65 3.16
CA ARG A 235 13.74 -22.97 3.61
C ARG A 235 14.04 -21.75 2.73
N SER A 236 14.78 -20.80 3.29
CA SER A 236 15.28 -19.62 2.56
C SER A 236 16.01 -19.98 1.26
N ASN A 237 16.80 -21.06 1.26
CA ASN A 237 17.50 -21.54 0.07
C ASN A 237 16.56 -22.11 -1.01
N ASP A 238 15.43 -22.71 -0.61
CA ASP A 238 14.40 -23.19 -1.55
C ASP A 238 13.72 -21.98 -2.21
N VAL A 239 13.36 -20.96 -1.42
CA VAL A 239 12.86 -19.66 -1.92
C VAL A 239 13.84 -19.09 -2.94
N ALA A 240 15.12 -18.97 -2.57
CA ALA A 240 16.15 -18.39 -3.43
C ALA A 240 16.28 -19.13 -4.76
N GLY A 241 16.31 -20.47 -4.73
CA GLY A 241 16.39 -21.30 -5.93
C GLY A 241 15.16 -21.18 -6.83
N HIS A 242 13.96 -20.98 -6.25
CA HIS A 242 12.75 -20.69 -7.03
C HIS A 242 12.84 -19.33 -7.71
N LEU A 243 13.21 -18.28 -6.96
CA LEU A 243 13.31 -16.92 -7.49
C LEU A 243 14.34 -16.83 -8.61
N GLU A 244 15.47 -17.53 -8.49
CA GLU A 244 16.52 -17.53 -9.51
C GLU A 244 16.05 -18.11 -10.86
N LYS A 245 15.20 -19.15 -10.85
CA LYS A 245 14.66 -19.77 -12.06
C LYS A 245 13.41 -19.07 -12.61
N TYR A 246 12.77 -18.23 -11.79
CA TYR A 246 11.50 -17.60 -12.13
C TYR A 246 11.60 -16.69 -13.38
N PRO A 247 12.64 -15.85 -13.56
CA PRO A 247 12.88 -15.13 -14.81
C PRO A 247 12.97 -16.05 -16.03
N ASP A 248 13.64 -17.19 -15.93
CA ASP A 248 13.84 -18.10 -17.05
C ASP A 248 12.53 -18.75 -17.50
N HIS A 249 11.67 -19.13 -16.55
CA HIS A 249 10.36 -19.71 -16.84
C HIS A 249 9.40 -18.75 -17.54
N LEU A 250 9.55 -17.43 -17.31
CA LEU A 250 8.66 -16.39 -17.83
C LEU A 250 9.32 -15.49 -18.89
N GLY A 251 10.60 -15.72 -19.21
CA GLY A 251 11.35 -14.91 -20.17
C GLY A 251 11.56 -13.45 -19.76
N LEU A 252 11.73 -13.18 -18.45
CA LEU A 252 11.89 -11.82 -17.93
C LEU A 252 13.31 -11.27 -18.18
N ASP A 253 13.43 -9.97 -18.46
CA ASP A 253 14.72 -9.29 -18.64
C ASP A 253 15.28 -8.84 -17.28
N VAL A 254 16.45 -9.36 -16.90
CA VAL A 254 17.09 -9.10 -15.60
C VAL A 254 18.56 -8.78 -15.77
N SER A 255 18.97 -7.60 -15.30
CA SER A 255 20.38 -7.20 -15.18
C SER A 255 20.83 -7.34 -13.73
N THR A 256 21.52 -8.44 -13.41
CA THR A 256 22.13 -8.66 -12.09
C THR A 256 23.46 -7.91 -11.96
N SER A 257 24.03 -7.86 -10.75
CA SER A 257 25.25 -7.10 -10.46
C SER A 257 25.19 -5.64 -10.95
N THR A 258 24.00 -5.07 -10.97
CA THR A 258 23.70 -3.75 -11.55
C THR A 258 22.97 -2.91 -10.51
N THR A 259 23.42 -1.68 -10.30
CA THR A 259 22.84 -0.75 -9.33
C THR A 259 22.40 0.50 -10.05
N MET A 260 21.19 0.98 -9.77
CA MET A 260 20.77 2.29 -10.25
C MET A 260 21.50 3.36 -9.45
N LEU A 261 22.23 4.23 -10.16
CA LEU A 261 23.04 5.29 -9.57
C LEU A 261 22.25 6.60 -9.47
N SER A 262 21.48 6.90 -10.51
CA SER A 262 20.67 8.10 -10.60
C SER A 262 19.48 7.90 -11.54
N ALA A 263 18.43 8.69 -11.34
CA ALA A 263 17.29 8.75 -12.23
C ALA A 263 16.82 10.21 -12.35
N VAL A 264 16.87 10.75 -13.56
CA VAL A 264 16.46 12.13 -13.85
C VAL A 264 15.26 12.09 -14.79
N TYR A 265 14.15 12.67 -14.37
CA TYR A 265 12.99 12.81 -15.25
C TYR A 265 13.24 13.89 -16.30
N ARG A 266 12.91 13.60 -17.55
CA ARG A 266 12.96 14.52 -18.68
C ARG A 266 11.53 14.89 -19.08
N PRO A 267 11.00 16.05 -18.64
CA PRO A 267 9.61 16.43 -18.89
C PRO A 267 9.24 16.50 -20.37
N LYS A 268 10.16 16.99 -21.22
CA LYS A 268 9.97 17.09 -22.67
C LYS A 268 9.71 15.74 -23.33
N ASP A 269 10.41 14.71 -22.86
CA ASP A 269 10.35 13.36 -23.42
C ASP A 269 9.32 12.48 -22.71
N ARG A 270 8.79 12.94 -21.56
CA ARG A 270 7.94 12.20 -20.63
C ARG A 270 8.55 10.85 -20.22
N LYS A 271 9.87 10.85 -20.02
CA LYS A 271 10.69 9.67 -19.73
C LYS A 271 11.70 9.98 -18.64
N TRP A 272 12.10 8.95 -17.92
CA TRP A 272 13.26 8.93 -17.06
C TRP A 272 14.52 8.62 -17.86
N SER A 273 15.60 9.32 -17.55
CA SER A 273 16.97 8.96 -17.92
C SER A 273 17.62 8.35 -16.71
N ILE A 274 18.06 7.10 -16.83
CA ILE A 274 18.45 6.27 -15.69
C ILE A 274 19.89 5.81 -15.91
N GLU A 275 20.75 6.06 -14.94
CA GLU A 275 22.14 5.60 -14.95
C GLU A 275 22.28 4.31 -14.14
N LEU A 276 22.81 3.28 -14.78
CA LEU A 276 23.01 1.95 -14.23
C LEU A 276 24.50 1.65 -14.13
N GLY A 277 25.01 1.49 -12.91
CA GLY A 277 26.36 1.06 -12.62
C GLY A 277 26.47 -0.46 -12.60
N ARG A 278 27.45 -1.01 -13.32
CA ARG A 278 27.74 -2.45 -13.37
C ARG A 278 28.95 -2.80 -12.51
N LYS A 279 29.07 -4.07 -12.17
CA LYS A 279 30.19 -4.61 -11.36
C LYS A 279 31.58 -4.36 -11.95
N ASP A 280 31.70 -4.23 -13.28
CA ASP A 280 32.95 -3.89 -13.96
C ASP A 280 33.32 -2.40 -13.88
N GLY A 281 32.49 -1.59 -13.20
CA GLY A 281 32.66 -0.14 -13.07
C GLY A 281 32.10 0.64 -14.26
N SER A 282 31.57 -0.02 -15.29
CA SER A 282 30.92 0.67 -16.40
C SER A 282 29.57 1.26 -15.97
N ILE A 283 29.24 2.40 -16.56
CA ILE A 283 27.94 3.07 -16.39
C ILE A 283 27.23 3.02 -17.74
N VAL A 284 25.98 2.57 -17.73
CA VAL A 284 25.10 2.54 -18.90
C VAL A 284 23.90 3.42 -18.62
N THR A 285 23.52 4.25 -19.59
CA THR A 285 22.29 5.05 -19.51
C THR A 285 21.18 4.39 -20.32
N VAL A 286 20.01 4.28 -19.72
CA VAL A 286 18.78 3.78 -20.36
C VAL A 286 17.64 4.76 -20.12
N THR A 287 16.58 4.67 -20.92
CA THR A 287 15.37 5.49 -20.74
C THR A 287 14.15 4.64 -20.43
N ALA A 288 13.23 5.17 -19.63
CA ALA A 288 11.97 4.48 -19.34
C ALA A 288 10.81 5.43 -19.04
N HIS A 289 9.57 5.01 -19.30
CA HIS A 289 8.39 5.79 -18.91
C HIS A 289 8.12 5.72 -17.41
N HIS A 290 8.35 4.55 -16.83
CA HIS A 290 8.04 4.26 -15.43
C HIS A 290 9.24 3.66 -14.70
N ILE A 291 9.40 4.04 -13.43
CA ILE A 291 10.31 3.36 -12.50
C ILE A 291 9.47 2.76 -11.39
N VAL A 292 9.67 1.48 -11.12
CA VAL A 292 9.03 0.74 -10.03
C VAL A 292 10.09 0.46 -8.98
N ALA A 293 9.96 1.06 -7.80
CA ALA A 293 10.84 0.75 -6.67
C ALA A 293 10.38 -0.53 -5.96
N ALA A 294 11.19 -1.60 -6.03
CA ALA A 294 10.96 -2.90 -5.40
C ALA A 294 12.18 -3.33 -4.53
N THR A 295 12.73 -2.37 -3.78
CA THR A 295 14.04 -2.46 -3.12
C THR A 295 14.07 -3.26 -1.81
N GLY A 296 12.91 -3.71 -1.30
CA GLY A 296 12.76 -4.53 -0.09
C GLY A 296 12.86 -3.76 1.23
N ALA A 297 11.96 -4.05 2.19
CA ALA A 297 11.79 -3.32 3.47
C ALA A 297 13.00 -3.33 4.42
N ASP A 298 13.71 -4.44 4.41
CA ASP A 298 14.80 -4.83 5.32
C ASP A 298 16.18 -4.45 4.77
N THR A 299 16.24 -4.07 3.49
CA THR A 299 17.47 -3.83 2.76
C THR A 299 17.44 -2.53 1.97
N LEU A 300 16.47 -1.66 2.30
CA LEU A 300 16.36 -0.28 1.86
C LEU A 300 17.74 0.38 1.99
N ALA A 301 18.14 1.11 0.96
CA ALA A 301 19.30 1.99 1.04
C ALA A 301 19.18 2.81 2.35
N GLY A 302 20.13 2.63 3.26
CA GLY A 302 20.15 3.30 4.57
C GLY A 302 19.53 2.56 5.77
N ALA A 303 18.85 1.42 5.61
CA ALA A 303 18.39 0.63 6.76
C ALA A 303 19.58 -0.07 7.45
N THR A 304 20.09 0.56 8.51
CA THR A 304 21.22 0.05 9.28
C THR A 304 20.75 -0.90 10.39
N PRO A 305 21.38 -2.07 10.55
CA PRO A 305 21.19 -2.91 11.73
C PRO A 305 21.33 -2.10 13.02
N ILE A 306 20.32 -2.14 13.89
CA ILE A 306 20.39 -1.45 15.18
C ILE A 306 21.15 -2.35 16.14
N ILE A 307 22.40 -1.99 16.46
CA ILE A 307 23.11 -2.52 17.62
C ILE A 307 23.12 -1.40 18.67
N PRO A 308 22.40 -1.54 19.80
CA PRO A 308 22.41 -0.53 20.86
C PRO A 308 23.85 -0.29 21.36
N ASP A 309 24.19 0.97 21.60
CA ASP A 309 25.44 1.32 22.27
C ASP A 309 25.30 0.98 23.76
N ILE A 310 25.96 -0.10 24.18
CA ILE A 310 25.91 -0.61 25.54
C ILE A 310 27.30 -0.45 26.16
N PRO A 311 27.39 0.10 27.39
CA PRO A 311 28.65 0.30 28.09
C PRO A 311 29.52 -0.96 28.16
N ASP A 312 30.83 -0.74 28.20
CA ASP A 312 31.88 -1.75 28.38
C ASP A 312 31.97 -2.84 27.29
N SER A 313 31.30 -2.66 26.15
CA SER A 313 31.31 -3.62 25.02
C SER A 313 32.72 -3.97 24.53
N ALA A 314 33.67 -3.02 24.56
CA ALA A 314 35.06 -3.25 24.20
C ALA A 314 35.82 -4.21 25.15
N SER A 315 35.31 -4.42 26.37
CA SER A 315 35.91 -5.34 27.35
C SER A 315 35.45 -6.79 27.18
N PHE A 316 34.36 -7.01 26.44
CA PHE A 316 33.78 -8.33 26.21
C PHE A 316 34.69 -9.17 25.33
N ARG A 317 35.02 -10.39 25.78
CA ARG A 317 35.93 -11.30 25.06
C ARG A 317 35.23 -12.21 24.06
N GLY A 318 33.91 -12.29 24.10
CA GLY A 318 33.10 -13.04 23.14
C GLY A 318 32.81 -12.25 21.86
N VAL A 319 31.87 -12.75 21.07
CA VAL A 319 31.48 -12.12 19.80
C VAL A 319 30.19 -11.34 19.98
N ILE A 320 30.16 -10.12 19.44
CA ILE A 320 28.96 -9.29 19.33
C ILE A 320 28.52 -9.31 17.87
N ALA A 321 27.26 -9.65 17.62
CA ALA A 321 26.71 -9.71 16.27
C ALA A 321 25.27 -9.16 16.23
N HIS A 322 24.88 -8.56 15.12
CA HIS A 322 23.46 -8.40 14.80
C HIS A 322 22.91 -9.71 14.21
N SER A 323 21.58 -9.92 14.24
CA SER A 323 20.94 -11.09 13.62
C SER A 323 21.26 -11.28 12.12
N ASP A 324 21.66 -10.20 11.45
CA ASP A 324 22.07 -10.22 10.03
C ASP A 324 23.46 -10.82 9.79
N GLN A 325 24.30 -10.81 10.82
CA GLN A 325 25.63 -11.40 10.79
C GLN A 325 25.61 -12.84 11.30
N TYR A 326 24.50 -13.28 11.92
CA TYR A 326 24.30 -14.66 12.29
C TYR A 326 24.01 -15.52 11.06
N THR A 327 24.76 -16.61 10.90
CA THR A 327 24.65 -17.50 9.73
C THR A 327 24.16 -18.90 10.10
N SER A 328 24.67 -19.49 11.18
CA SER A 328 24.38 -20.88 11.53
C SER A 328 24.73 -21.17 12.99
N SER A 329 23.98 -22.07 13.61
CA SER A 329 24.24 -22.56 14.97
C SER A 329 25.51 -23.40 15.08
N ARG A 330 26.00 -23.96 13.96
CA ARG A 330 27.18 -24.85 13.91
C ARG A 330 28.45 -24.24 14.54
N SER A 331 28.62 -22.93 14.43
CA SER A 331 29.77 -22.21 15.00
C SER A 331 29.67 -22.00 16.52
N TRP A 332 28.52 -22.31 17.11
CA TRP A 332 28.16 -21.95 18.49
C TRP A 332 27.70 -23.14 19.33
N ASN A 333 27.94 -24.37 18.86
CA ASN A 333 27.55 -25.60 19.55
C ASN A 333 28.03 -25.63 21.01
N ASN A 334 27.11 -25.91 21.94
CA ASN A 334 27.38 -26.01 23.39
C ASN A 334 27.98 -24.74 24.03
N GLN A 335 27.85 -23.57 23.39
CA GLN A 335 28.29 -22.28 23.93
C GLN A 335 27.19 -21.63 24.79
N ASN A 336 27.55 -20.61 25.58
CA ASN A 336 26.59 -19.73 26.23
C ASN A 336 26.28 -18.56 25.30
N VAL A 337 25.00 -18.30 25.04
CA VAL A 337 24.58 -17.27 24.08
C VAL A 337 23.49 -16.39 24.69
N VAL A 338 23.62 -15.08 24.52
CA VAL A 338 22.56 -14.11 24.83
C VAL A 338 21.94 -13.63 23.53
N VAL A 339 20.63 -13.75 23.39
CA VAL A 339 19.87 -13.20 22.26
C VAL A 339 19.02 -12.05 22.76
N VAL A 340 19.28 -10.84 22.25
CA VAL A 340 18.61 -9.61 22.67
C VAL A 340 17.50 -9.28 21.69
N GLY A 341 16.25 -9.39 22.14
CA GLY A 341 15.06 -9.08 21.35
C GLY A 341 14.21 -10.32 21.06
N THR A 342 12.90 -10.17 21.22
CA THR A 342 11.88 -11.19 21.01
C THR A 342 11.13 -11.00 19.69
N GLY A 343 11.81 -10.47 18.67
CA GLY A 343 11.31 -10.45 17.29
C GLY A 343 11.24 -11.85 16.66
N CYS A 344 10.83 -11.96 15.39
CA CYS A 344 10.91 -13.23 14.64
C CYS A 344 12.34 -13.80 14.68
N SER A 345 13.32 -13.00 14.26
CA SER A 345 14.73 -13.40 14.23
C SER A 345 15.26 -13.84 15.59
N GLY A 346 14.88 -13.15 16.67
CA GLY A 346 15.34 -13.49 18.02
C GLY A 346 14.87 -14.88 18.45
N HIS A 347 13.64 -15.24 18.10
CA HIS A 347 13.09 -16.55 18.39
C HIS A 347 13.66 -17.66 17.51
N ASP A 348 13.80 -17.39 16.20
CA ASP A 348 14.35 -18.37 15.26
C ASP A 348 15.82 -18.69 15.61
N ILE A 349 16.62 -17.67 15.92
CA ILE A 349 18.02 -17.83 16.34
C ILE A 349 18.12 -18.52 17.70
N ALA A 350 17.31 -18.13 18.69
CA ALA A 350 17.28 -18.79 19.99
C ALA A 350 16.92 -20.28 19.86
N GLN A 351 15.96 -20.60 19.00
CA GLN A 351 15.59 -21.98 18.69
C GLN A 351 16.73 -22.75 18.03
N ASP A 352 17.35 -22.20 16.99
CA ASP A 352 18.45 -22.83 16.26
C ASP A 352 19.63 -23.16 17.19
N LEU A 353 20.06 -22.19 18.00
CA LEU A 353 21.13 -22.34 18.99
C LEU A 353 20.80 -23.33 20.11
N THR A 354 19.56 -23.35 20.58
CA THR A 354 19.17 -24.31 21.62
C THR A 354 19.17 -25.73 21.06
N ASN A 355 18.71 -25.93 19.82
CA ASN A 355 18.73 -27.24 19.17
C ASN A 355 20.15 -27.76 18.92
N SER A 356 21.15 -26.88 18.83
CA SER A 356 22.57 -27.24 18.74
C SER A 356 23.25 -27.49 20.09
N GLY A 357 22.50 -27.45 21.20
CA GLY A 357 23.00 -27.71 22.55
C GLY A 357 23.53 -26.48 23.29
N SER A 358 23.41 -25.28 22.72
CA SER A 358 23.86 -24.04 23.34
C SER A 358 22.91 -23.61 24.46
N ARG A 359 23.46 -22.96 25.50
CA ARG A 359 22.67 -22.40 26.61
C ARG A 359 22.25 -20.99 26.25
N VAL A 360 20.97 -20.77 26.02
CA VAL A 360 20.46 -19.50 25.49
C VAL A 360 19.76 -18.69 26.58
N VAL A 361 20.15 -17.42 26.71
CA VAL A 361 19.39 -16.40 27.44
C VAL A 361 18.68 -15.51 26.44
N LEU A 362 17.34 -15.54 26.43
CA LEU A 362 16.51 -14.71 25.56
C LEU A 362 16.03 -13.47 26.34
N VAL A 363 16.48 -12.29 25.91
CA VAL A 363 16.17 -11.01 26.58
C VAL A 363 14.96 -10.37 25.93
N GLN A 364 13.93 -10.13 26.74
CA GLN A 364 12.66 -9.53 26.33
C GLN A 364 12.46 -8.19 27.03
N ARG A 365 12.59 -7.08 26.29
CA ARG A 365 12.33 -5.75 26.83
C ARG A 365 10.83 -5.44 26.97
N SER A 366 10.04 -5.83 25.98
CA SER A 366 8.61 -5.46 25.87
C SER A 366 7.74 -6.70 25.62
N PRO A 367 6.44 -6.67 26.00
CA PRO A 367 5.53 -7.76 25.70
C PRO A 367 5.47 -8.10 24.21
N THR A 368 5.53 -9.38 23.88
CA THR A 368 5.49 -9.89 22.51
C THR A 368 4.38 -10.93 22.40
N ALA A 369 3.49 -10.79 21.42
CA ALA A 369 2.44 -11.76 21.22
C ALA A 369 2.99 -13.02 20.55
N VAL A 370 2.45 -14.16 20.95
CA VAL A 370 2.78 -15.46 20.40
C VAL A 370 1.46 -16.12 20.02
N ILE A 371 1.35 -16.58 18.78
CA ILE A 371 0.13 -17.24 18.28
C ILE A 371 0.46 -18.69 17.99
N SER A 372 -0.38 -19.63 18.43
CA SER A 372 -0.17 -21.04 18.09
C SER A 372 -0.52 -21.34 16.64
N ARG A 373 0.06 -22.44 16.14
CA ARG A 373 -0.32 -23.02 14.84
C ARG A 373 -1.81 -23.37 14.79
N GLU A 374 -2.38 -23.84 15.90
CA GLU A 374 -3.79 -24.17 16.01
C GLU A 374 -4.67 -22.93 15.85
N THR A 375 -4.32 -21.83 16.51
CA THR A 375 -5.00 -20.54 16.33
C THR A 375 -4.93 -20.07 14.88
N LEU A 376 -3.75 -20.12 14.25
CA LEU A 376 -3.60 -19.74 12.83
C LEU A 376 -4.47 -20.62 11.91
N TYR A 377 -4.52 -21.93 12.15
CA TYR A 377 -5.41 -22.83 11.44
C TYR A 377 -6.89 -22.57 11.69
N ARG A 378 -7.29 -22.01 12.85
CA ARG A 378 -8.70 -21.75 13.20
C ARG A 378 -9.21 -20.39 12.72
N PHE A 379 -8.35 -19.38 12.58
CA PHE A 379 -8.73 -18.07 12.05
C PHE A 379 -8.52 -17.90 10.54
N PHE A 380 -7.57 -18.63 9.96
CA PHE A 380 -7.36 -18.68 8.51
C PHE A 380 -7.70 -20.02 7.80
N PRO A 381 -8.55 -20.93 8.36
CA PRO A 381 -8.83 -22.22 7.75
C PRO A 381 -9.52 -22.05 6.42
N GLY A 382 -9.05 -22.81 5.43
CA GLY A 382 -9.68 -22.86 4.12
C GLY A 382 -9.61 -21.56 3.33
N LEU A 383 -8.70 -20.63 3.70
CA LEU A 383 -8.22 -19.58 2.81
C LEU A 383 -6.78 -19.86 2.38
N TYR A 384 -5.87 -20.06 3.35
CA TYR A 384 -4.46 -20.37 3.03
C TYR A 384 -3.89 -21.55 3.82
N PHE A 385 -4.66 -22.08 4.78
CA PHE A 385 -4.22 -23.14 5.67
C PHE A 385 -5.23 -24.31 5.69
N GLY A 386 -4.73 -25.55 5.71
CA GLY A 386 -5.53 -26.79 5.83
C GLY A 386 -5.52 -27.65 4.56
N GLU A 387 -6.38 -28.67 4.53
CA GLU A 387 -6.49 -29.61 3.39
C GLU A 387 -7.37 -29.08 2.25
N ASN A 388 -8.30 -28.17 2.55
CA ASN A 388 -9.25 -27.60 1.58
C ASN A 388 -8.96 -26.12 1.30
N VAL A 389 -7.71 -25.82 0.95
CA VAL A 389 -7.29 -24.46 0.58
C VAL A 389 -7.79 -24.17 -0.85
N PRO A 390 -8.60 -23.11 -1.07
CA PRO A 390 -9.00 -22.73 -2.41
C PRO A 390 -7.79 -22.26 -3.22
N PRO A 391 -7.89 -22.18 -4.55
CA PRO A 391 -6.86 -21.56 -5.36
C PRO A 391 -6.48 -20.17 -4.81
N THR A 392 -5.19 -19.81 -4.87
CA THR A 392 -4.67 -18.61 -4.19
C THR A 392 -5.40 -17.34 -4.64
N GLU A 393 -5.76 -17.23 -5.92
CA GLU A 393 -6.56 -16.13 -6.46
C GLU A 393 -7.94 -15.99 -5.80
N ILE A 394 -8.56 -17.11 -5.40
CA ILE A 394 -9.84 -17.11 -4.69
C ILE A 394 -9.61 -16.73 -3.23
N ALA A 395 -8.55 -17.24 -2.62
CA ALA A 395 -8.18 -16.91 -1.25
C ALA A 395 -7.90 -15.41 -1.08
N ASP A 396 -7.19 -14.80 -2.02
CA ASP A 396 -6.84 -13.37 -2.04
C ASP A 396 -8.09 -12.50 -2.07
N ARG A 397 -9.05 -12.83 -2.94
CA ARG A 397 -10.31 -12.10 -3.05
C ARG A 397 -11.07 -12.08 -1.73
N TYR A 398 -11.19 -13.24 -1.07
CA TYR A 398 -11.82 -13.30 0.25
C TYR A 398 -11.01 -12.57 1.33
N TRP A 399 -9.68 -12.58 1.23
CA TRP A 399 -8.82 -11.90 2.17
C TRP A 399 -9.04 -10.37 2.15
N VAL A 400 -9.09 -9.78 0.96
CA VAL A 400 -9.22 -8.32 0.79
C VAL A 400 -10.65 -7.82 1.03
N ALA A 401 -11.60 -8.75 1.14
CA ALA A 401 -13.02 -8.48 1.30
C ALA A 401 -13.43 -8.03 2.70
N LEU A 402 -12.57 -8.18 3.71
CA LEU A 402 -12.88 -7.77 5.09
C LEU A 402 -12.74 -6.24 5.23
N PRO A 403 -13.82 -5.49 5.57
CA PRO A 403 -13.72 -4.05 5.75
C PRO A 403 -12.82 -3.71 6.96
N LEU A 404 -11.74 -2.98 6.71
CA LEU A 404 -10.70 -2.70 7.70
C LEU A 404 -11.19 -1.79 8.83
N SER A 405 -12.12 -0.89 8.55
CA SER A 405 -12.78 -0.04 9.55
C SER A 405 -13.75 -0.83 10.45
N ALA A 406 -14.51 -1.78 9.88
CA ALA A 406 -15.36 -2.69 10.65
C ALA A 406 -14.54 -3.66 11.52
N SER A 407 -13.28 -3.88 11.17
CA SER A 407 -12.40 -4.79 11.89
C SER A 407 -12.32 -4.42 13.37
N ARG A 408 -12.33 -3.15 13.79
CA ARG A 408 -12.11 -2.80 15.21
C ARG A 408 -13.05 -3.51 16.18
N THR A 409 -14.32 -3.65 15.83
CA THR A 409 -15.35 -4.32 16.66
C THR A 409 -15.25 -5.84 16.53
N VAL A 410 -15.14 -6.36 15.30
CA VAL A 410 -14.99 -7.81 15.04
C VAL A 410 -13.69 -8.36 15.66
N GLN A 411 -12.64 -7.55 15.70
CA GLN A 411 -11.32 -7.92 16.22
C GLN A 411 -11.33 -8.14 17.72
N GLN A 412 -12.18 -7.46 18.49
CA GLN A 412 -12.26 -7.74 19.94
C GLN A 412 -12.73 -9.16 20.20
N ASP A 413 -13.76 -9.61 19.47
CA ASP A 413 -14.27 -10.98 19.55
C ASP A 413 -13.27 -12.01 19.01
N ILE A 414 -12.57 -11.68 17.91
CA ILE A 414 -11.46 -12.50 17.40
C ILE A 414 -10.36 -12.60 18.47
N MET A 415 -9.99 -11.51 19.15
CA MET A 415 -8.93 -11.51 20.16
C MET A 415 -9.30 -12.35 21.37
N ALA A 416 -10.53 -12.20 21.86
CA ALA A 416 -11.04 -13.04 22.94
C ALA A 416 -10.99 -14.53 22.56
N THR A 417 -11.36 -14.84 21.32
CA THR A 417 -11.33 -16.21 20.80
C THR A 417 -9.90 -16.74 20.64
N ILE A 418 -8.95 -15.93 20.15
CA ILE A 418 -7.50 -16.27 20.10
C ILE A 418 -6.97 -16.53 21.50
N ALA A 419 -7.21 -15.61 22.43
CA ALA A 419 -6.73 -15.71 23.80
C ALA A 419 -7.26 -16.96 24.50
N HIS A 420 -8.50 -17.36 24.20
CA HIS A 420 -9.10 -18.59 24.69
C HIS A 420 -8.46 -19.85 24.09
N ILE A 421 -8.23 -19.88 22.76
CA ILE A 421 -7.57 -21.03 22.10
C ILE A 421 -6.14 -21.18 22.62
N ASP A 422 -5.41 -20.07 22.74
CA ASP A 422 -4.01 -20.04 23.18
C ASP A 422 -3.83 -19.93 24.69
N GLU A 423 -4.89 -20.07 25.50
CA GLU A 423 -4.85 -19.91 26.95
C GLU A 423 -3.74 -20.77 27.58
N LYS A 424 -3.67 -22.06 27.23
CA LYS A 424 -2.65 -22.98 27.73
C LYS A 424 -1.23 -22.56 27.35
N LEU A 425 -1.02 -22.11 26.12
CA LEU A 425 0.26 -21.61 25.63
C LEU A 425 0.67 -20.35 26.40
N ASN A 426 -0.25 -19.40 26.52
CA ASN A 426 -0.02 -18.13 27.19
C ASN A 426 0.27 -18.34 28.68
N SER A 427 -0.49 -19.18 29.38
CA SER A 427 -0.22 -19.50 30.78
C SER A 427 1.15 -20.16 30.97
N ALA A 428 1.55 -21.06 30.09
CA ALA A 428 2.84 -21.73 30.17
C ALA A 428 4.04 -20.78 29.91
N LEU A 429 3.90 -19.85 28.97
CA LEU A 429 4.89 -18.79 28.73
C LEU A 429 4.96 -17.81 29.91
N ALA A 430 3.81 -17.36 30.42
CA ALA A 430 3.73 -16.47 31.57
C ALA A 430 4.35 -17.09 32.85
N ALA A 431 4.12 -18.39 33.08
CA ALA A 431 4.74 -19.13 34.18
C ALA A 431 6.28 -19.18 34.10
N LYS A 432 6.86 -18.90 32.93
CA LYS A 432 8.31 -18.79 32.69
C LYS A 432 8.82 -17.35 32.73
N GLY A 433 7.97 -16.39 33.09
CA GLY A 433 8.29 -14.97 33.15
C GLY A 433 8.21 -14.26 31.80
N TYR A 434 7.75 -14.91 30.73
CA TYR A 434 7.59 -14.26 29.43
C TYR A 434 6.45 -13.23 29.46
N LEU A 435 6.70 -12.03 28.93
CA LEU A 435 5.72 -10.95 28.86
C LEU A 435 4.81 -11.12 27.65
N ILE A 436 3.51 -11.25 27.92
CA ILE A 436 2.46 -11.38 26.91
C ILE A 436 1.62 -10.10 26.92
N PRO A 437 1.23 -9.55 25.76
CA PRO A 437 0.33 -8.41 25.69
C PRO A 437 -1.02 -8.71 26.37
N GLY A 438 -1.59 -7.72 27.05
CA GLY A 438 -2.90 -7.85 27.70
C GLY A 438 -4.08 -7.84 26.71
N PRO A 439 -5.29 -8.22 27.13
CA PRO A 439 -6.48 -8.27 26.26
C PRO A 439 -6.88 -6.91 25.65
N SER A 440 -6.61 -5.82 26.38
CA SER A 440 -6.83 -4.44 25.93
C SER A 440 -5.69 -3.88 25.08
N ASP A 441 -4.52 -4.54 25.12
CA ASP A 441 -3.39 -4.27 24.25
C ASP A 441 -3.67 -4.94 22.90
N ASN A 442 -4.62 -4.35 22.17
CA ASN A 442 -5.32 -4.91 21.02
C ASN A 442 -4.33 -5.26 19.90
N PHE A 443 -3.71 -6.44 20.02
CA PHE A 443 -2.54 -6.88 19.29
C PHE A 443 -2.82 -6.99 17.79
N LEU A 444 -3.90 -7.68 17.39
CA LEU A 444 -4.27 -7.70 15.98
C LEU A 444 -4.76 -6.34 15.49
N HIS A 445 -5.33 -5.45 16.32
CA HIS A 445 -5.52 -4.07 15.88
C HIS A 445 -4.18 -3.33 15.73
N ARG A 446 -3.21 -3.47 16.65
CA ARG A 446 -1.88 -2.85 16.52
C ARG A 446 -1.12 -3.38 15.30
N LEU A 447 -1.33 -4.63 14.95
CA LEU A 447 -0.68 -5.35 13.88
C LEU A 447 -1.42 -5.19 12.53
N LEU A 448 -2.73 -5.44 12.45
CA LEU A 448 -3.56 -5.28 11.24
C LEU A 448 -3.84 -3.82 10.94
N VAL A 449 -4.19 -3.04 11.97
CA VAL A 449 -4.54 -1.63 11.87
C VAL A 449 -3.28 -0.77 12.05
N ARG A 450 -2.77 -0.58 13.26
CA ARG A 450 -1.77 0.46 13.56
C ARG A 450 -0.39 0.31 12.88
N ARG A 451 0.02 -0.91 12.57
CA ARG A 451 1.31 -1.27 11.93
C ARG A 451 1.14 -2.08 10.65
N GLY A 452 -0.07 -2.17 10.07
CA GLY A 452 -0.35 -2.82 8.79
C GLY A 452 0.36 -4.15 8.57
N LEU A 453 -0.33 -5.27 8.82
CA LEU A 453 0.18 -6.65 8.65
C LEU A 453 0.49 -7.01 7.18
N TYR A 454 0.74 -6.03 6.33
CA TYR A 454 0.76 -6.18 4.88
C TYR A 454 1.82 -5.33 4.16
N PRO A 455 2.69 -4.54 4.85
CA PRO A 455 4.15 -4.78 4.76
C PRO A 455 5.03 -4.19 5.89
N SER A 456 4.48 -3.63 6.97
CA SER A 456 5.24 -2.72 7.84
C SER A 456 5.75 -3.37 9.13
N TYR A 457 6.82 -4.15 9.02
CA TYR A 457 7.70 -4.39 10.16
C TYR A 457 8.53 -3.14 10.57
N LEU A 458 8.50 -2.05 9.79
CA LEU A 458 9.46 -0.93 9.97
C LEU A 458 8.92 0.52 9.81
N MET A 459 7.63 0.75 9.53
CA MET A 459 7.21 2.06 8.97
C MET A 459 6.00 2.68 9.67
N THR A 460 6.18 3.19 10.88
CA THR A 460 5.23 4.17 11.44
C THR A 460 6.02 5.24 12.19
N PRO A 461 6.03 6.51 11.75
CA PRO A 461 6.45 7.60 12.61
C PRO A 461 5.46 7.68 13.78
N LEU A 462 5.90 7.25 14.96
CA LEU A 462 5.12 7.38 16.18
C LEU A 462 5.07 8.85 16.62
N ARG A 463 3.94 9.29 17.17
CA ARG A 463 3.87 10.55 17.90
C ARG A 463 4.78 10.45 19.13
N PRO A 464 5.48 11.53 19.55
CA PRO A 464 6.45 11.50 20.65
C PRO A 464 5.94 10.99 22.01
N SER A 465 4.61 10.92 22.20
CA SER A 465 3.97 10.54 23.45
C SER A 465 3.69 9.04 23.62
N GLU A 466 4.01 8.18 22.64
CA GLU A 466 3.69 6.75 22.70
C GLU A 466 4.92 5.89 23.01
N THR A 467 4.98 5.33 24.21
CA THR A 467 6.06 4.44 24.68
C THR A 467 5.99 3.04 24.06
N LEU A 468 7.17 2.52 23.69
CA LEU A 468 7.41 1.27 22.98
C LEU A 468 6.87 0.01 23.69
N ALA A 469 5.87 -0.64 23.07
CA ALA A 469 5.76 -2.09 23.10
C ALA A 469 6.22 -2.64 21.74
N GLN A 470 7.36 -3.36 21.74
CA GLN A 470 7.89 -4.08 20.58
C GLN A 470 7.04 -5.34 20.37
N VAL A 471 6.26 -5.39 19.29
CA VAL A 471 5.25 -6.43 19.06
C VAL A 471 5.61 -7.17 17.78
N ALA A 472 6.13 -8.38 17.91
CA ALA A 472 6.39 -9.30 16.80
C ALA A 472 5.38 -10.45 16.83
N ILE A 473 4.90 -10.89 15.66
CA ILE A 473 4.32 -12.24 15.51
C ILE A 473 5.50 -13.19 15.38
N THR A 474 5.73 -14.06 16.36
CA THR A 474 6.61 -15.20 16.12
C THR A 474 5.94 -16.20 15.21
N SER A 475 6.69 -16.65 14.21
CA SER A 475 6.25 -17.68 13.27
C SER A 475 5.76 -18.95 13.99
N ILE A 476 4.96 -19.71 13.25
CA ILE A 476 4.40 -21.03 13.58
C ILE A 476 5.44 -22.01 14.16
N ALA A 477 6.73 -21.83 13.82
CA ALA A 477 7.82 -22.63 14.36
C ALA A 477 8.30 -22.10 15.73
N GLY A 478 8.51 -20.80 15.90
CA GLY A 478 9.08 -20.23 17.14
C GLY A 478 8.21 -20.46 18.39
N ALA A 479 6.89 -20.28 18.29
CA ALA A 479 5.95 -20.38 19.41
C ALA A 479 5.88 -21.78 20.06
N ALA A 480 5.68 -22.80 19.23
CA ALA A 480 5.63 -24.20 19.69
C ALA A 480 6.99 -24.68 20.18
N SER A 481 8.06 -24.12 19.60
CA SER A 481 9.44 -24.41 19.97
C SER A 481 9.82 -23.75 21.28
N LEU A 482 9.34 -22.54 21.57
CA LEU A 482 9.51 -21.92 22.89
C LEU A 482 8.95 -22.81 24.00
N LEU A 483 7.78 -23.43 23.86
CA LEU A 483 7.29 -24.34 24.90
C LEU A 483 8.15 -25.61 25.03
N ARG A 484 8.60 -26.18 23.91
CA ARG A 484 9.49 -27.35 23.88
C ARG A 484 10.88 -27.04 24.44
N LEU A 485 11.37 -25.83 24.21
CA LEU A 485 12.72 -25.35 24.51
C LEU A 485 12.78 -24.44 25.75
N ALA A 486 11.65 -24.05 26.36
CA ALA A 486 11.56 -23.25 27.59
C ALA A 486 12.12 -23.97 28.82
N ARG A 487 12.46 -25.26 28.69
CA ARG A 487 13.28 -25.98 29.67
C ARG A 487 14.78 -25.70 29.53
N GLN A 488 15.21 -25.19 28.37
CA GLN A 488 16.60 -25.01 27.97
C GLN A 488 16.96 -23.53 27.68
N ILE A 489 15.96 -22.69 27.42
CA ILE A 489 16.10 -21.23 27.25
C ILE A 489 15.75 -20.53 28.56
N THR A 490 16.65 -19.67 29.05
CA THR A 490 16.39 -18.75 30.16
C THR A 490 15.78 -17.46 29.60
N ILE A 491 14.62 -17.07 30.09
CA ILE A 491 13.95 -15.82 29.66
C ILE A 491 14.30 -14.70 30.64
N LYS A 492 14.82 -13.59 30.12
CA LYS A 492 15.12 -12.38 30.88
C LYS A 492 14.15 -11.26 30.47
N ALA A 493 13.02 -11.20 31.16
CA ALA A 493 11.88 -10.37 30.79
C ALA A 493 11.81 -9.04 31.55
N GLY A 494 11.39 -7.98 30.86
CA GLY A 494 11.24 -6.62 31.41
C GLY A 494 12.58 -5.95 31.73
N GLN A 495 13.69 -6.55 31.30
CA GLN A 495 15.04 -6.12 31.66
C GLN A 495 15.87 -5.95 30.39
N GLY A 496 16.62 -4.85 30.34
CA GLY A 496 17.60 -4.61 29.29
C GLY A 496 18.97 -5.16 29.68
N VAL A 497 19.84 -5.33 28.69
CA VAL A 497 21.28 -5.43 28.95
C VAL A 497 21.75 -4.03 29.36
N GLU A 498 22.33 -3.91 30.55
CA GLU A 498 22.78 -2.65 31.14
C GLU A 498 24.23 -2.33 30.75
N ARG A 499 25.12 -3.33 30.83
CA ARG A 499 26.53 -3.23 30.42
C ARG A 499 27.07 -4.61 30.05
N PHE A 500 28.17 -4.62 29.30
CA PHE A 500 28.96 -5.83 29.10
C PHE A 500 29.89 -6.10 30.30
N THR A 501 30.29 -7.36 30.44
CA THR A 501 31.36 -7.79 31.34
C THR A 501 32.44 -8.50 30.51
N PRO A 502 33.64 -8.75 31.05
CA PRO A 502 34.67 -9.49 30.29
C PRO A 502 34.27 -10.91 29.86
N SER A 503 33.27 -11.53 30.48
CA SER A 503 32.78 -12.88 30.15
C SER A 503 31.32 -12.94 29.69
N GLY A 504 30.60 -11.82 29.63
CA GLY A 504 29.16 -11.85 29.40
C GLY A 504 28.48 -10.48 29.45
N VAL A 505 27.30 -10.45 30.06
CA VAL A 505 26.46 -9.25 30.18
C VAL A 505 25.87 -9.13 31.59
N SER A 506 25.66 -7.89 32.03
CA SER A 506 24.86 -7.54 33.21
C SER A 506 23.51 -7.00 32.78
N PHE A 507 22.45 -7.40 33.47
CA PHE A 507 21.09 -6.92 33.25
C PHE A 507 20.71 -5.82 34.24
N SER A 508 19.65 -5.07 33.91
CA SER A 508 19.15 -3.96 34.74
C SER A 508 18.64 -4.36 36.14
N ASP A 509 18.49 -5.65 36.44
CA ASP A 509 18.19 -6.15 37.80
C ASP A 509 19.45 -6.48 38.61
N GLY A 510 20.64 -6.21 38.08
CA GLY A 510 21.93 -6.49 38.70
C GLY A 510 22.42 -7.94 38.55
N SER A 511 21.66 -8.82 37.92
CA SER A 511 22.14 -10.18 37.61
C SER A 511 23.02 -10.20 36.36
N GLU A 512 23.84 -11.24 36.24
CA GLU A 512 24.77 -11.42 35.12
C GLU A 512 24.53 -12.77 34.41
N ALA A 513 24.90 -12.82 33.13
CA ALA A 513 24.97 -14.06 32.36
C ALA A 513 26.26 -14.12 31.54
N ASP A 514 26.99 -15.24 31.65
CA ASP A 514 28.12 -15.53 30.77
C ASP A 514 27.65 -15.72 29.32
N ALA A 515 28.45 -15.24 28.38
CA ALA A 515 28.15 -15.32 26.96
C ALA A 515 29.44 -15.44 26.14
N ASP A 516 29.47 -16.40 25.24
CA ASP A 516 30.48 -16.50 24.17
C ASP A 516 30.02 -15.73 22.92
N LEU A 517 28.70 -15.55 22.78
CA LEU A 517 28.03 -14.77 21.74
C LEU A 517 26.90 -13.91 22.32
N VAL A 518 26.82 -12.65 21.89
CA VAL A 518 25.65 -11.79 22.07
C VAL A 518 25.08 -11.43 20.70
N VAL A 519 23.85 -11.90 20.41
CA VAL A 519 23.12 -11.61 19.18
C VAL A 519 22.06 -10.55 19.42
N PHE A 520 22.21 -9.40 18.76
CA PHE A 520 21.20 -8.35 18.73
C PHE A 520 20.17 -8.62 17.63
N ALA A 521 18.97 -9.05 18.02
CA ALA A 521 17.80 -9.21 17.17
C ALA A 521 16.87 -7.99 17.32
N THR A 522 17.46 -6.80 17.20
CA THR A 522 16.87 -5.50 17.56
C THR A 522 16.33 -4.71 16.37
N GLY A 523 16.37 -5.29 15.17
CA GLY A 523 15.78 -4.71 13.96
C GLY A 523 16.68 -3.69 13.28
N TYR A 524 16.10 -2.84 12.44
CA TYR A 524 16.82 -1.88 11.61
C TYR A 524 16.33 -0.45 11.88
N SER A 525 17.17 0.55 11.58
CA SER A 525 16.80 1.96 11.67
C SER A 525 15.55 2.27 10.83
N ASN A 526 14.70 3.18 11.32
CA ASN A 526 13.54 3.65 10.56
C ASN A 526 14.02 4.40 9.30
N THR A 527 13.82 3.81 8.13
CA THR A 527 14.07 4.47 6.84
C THR A 527 12.73 4.82 6.21
N THR A 528 12.37 6.10 6.11
CA THR A 528 11.12 6.52 5.46
C THR A 528 11.18 6.32 3.94
N ILE A 529 10.02 6.24 3.27
CA ILE A 529 10.00 6.19 1.79
C ILE A 529 10.52 7.47 1.18
N ARG A 530 10.39 8.58 1.91
CA ARG A 530 11.05 9.83 1.54
C ARG A 530 12.56 9.70 1.48
N ASN A 531 13.19 9.08 2.48
CA ASN A 531 14.65 8.88 2.48
C ASN A 531 15.08 7.98 1.32
N ILE A 532 14.33 6.91 1.04
CA ILE A 532 14.60 6.04 -0.12
C ILE A 532 14.47 6.81 -1.42
N ALA A 533 13.41 7.61 -1.55
CA ALA A 533 13.19 8.42 -2.73
C ALA A 533 14.29 9.48 -2.89
N GLU A 534 14.84 9.99 -1.78
CA GLU A 534 15.94 10.95 -1.78
C GLU A 534 17.25 10.33 -2.25
N ASP A 535 17.59 9.15 -1.72
CA ASP A 535 18.79 8.40 -2.12
C ASP A 535 18.75 8.02 -3.61
N ILE A 536 17.56 7.67 -4.12
CA ILE A 536 17.40 7.08 -5.45
C ILE A 536 17.08 8.14 -6.53
N PHE A 537 16.21 9.09 -6.21
CA PHE A 537 15.65 10.06 -7.17
C PHE A 537 16.03 11.52 -6.85
N GLY A 538 16.79 11.74 -5.78
CA GLY A 538 17.19 13.06 -5.32
C GLY A 538 16.11 13.81 -4.54
N HIS A 539 16.54 14.92 -3.95
CA HIS A 539 15.74 15.73 -3.02
C HIS A 539 14.42 16.22 -3.62
N GLU A 540 14.41 16.65 -4.88
CA GLU A 540 13.20 17.20 -5.52
C GLU A 540 12.06 16.18 -5.64
N VAL A 541 12.38 14.91 -5.92
CA VAL A 541 11.39 13.83 -5.98
C VAL A 541 10.96 13.46 -4.56
N ALA A 542 11.92 13.29 -3.65
CA ALA A 542 11.64 12.96 -2.25
C ALA A 542 10.70 13.96 -1.56
N ALA A 543 10.91 15.26 -1.79
CA ALA A 543 10.09 16.33 -1.23
C ALA A 543 8.60 16.24 -1.65
N ARG A 544 8.32 15.54 -2.75
CA ARG A 544 6.97 15.39 -3.32
C ARG A 544 6.35 14.03 -3.02
N VAL A 545 7.08 13.11 -2.40
CA VAL A 545 6.56 11.79 -2.01
C VAL A 545 6.05 11.83 -0.56
N ASP A 546 4.84 11.32 -0.38
CA ASP A 546 4.27 11.09 0.95
C ASP A 546 4.89 9.83 1.55
N ASP A 547 5.16 9.88 2.86
CA ASP A 547 5.62 8.68 3.57
C ASP A 547 4.48 7.65 3.66
N VAL A 548 4.85 6.38 3.84
CA VAL A 548 3.86 5.30 4.00
C VAL A 548 3.73 4.94 5.46
N GLY A 549 2.48 4.77 5.90
CA GLY A 549 2.17 4.23 7.21
C GLY A 549 0.85 4.75 7.73
N GLY A 550 0.11 3.89 8.43
CA GLY A 550 -1.20 4.21 8.97
C GLY A 550 -2.33 4.20 7.93
N TRP A 551 -3.40 4.92 8.25
CA TRP A 551 -4.68 4.90 7.55
C TRP A 551 -5.08 6.30 7.14
N ASP A 552 -5.72 6.42 5.99
CA ASP A 552 -6.46 7.63 5.65
C ASP A 552 -7.86 7.64 6.30
N GLU A 553 -8.65 8.67 5.98
CA GLU A 553 -10.01 8.84 6.49
C GLU A 553 -10.98 7.72 6.05
N GLU A 554 -10.66 6.99 4.99
CA GLU A 554 -11.45 5.88 4.46
C GLU A 554 -11.02 4.53 5.02
N TRP A 555 -9.97 4.50 5.84
CA TRP A 555 -9.32 3.27 6.31
C TRP A 555 -8.66 2.47 5.18
N GLU A 556 -8.15 3.17 4.17
CA GLU A 556 -7.19 2.64 3.21
C GLU A 556 -5.76 2.93 3.68
N TYR A 557 -4.81 2.08 3.28
CA TYR A 557 -3.40 2.31 3.61
C TYR A 557 -2.91 3.62 3.01
N ALA A 558 -2.33 4.49 3.84
CA ALA A 558 -1.75 5.74 3.36
C ALA A 558 -0.46 5.44 2.56
N GLY A 559 -0.41 5.93 1.32
CA GLY A 559 0.72 5.75 0.40
C GLY A 559 0.91 4.32 -0.13
N LEU A 560 0.48 3.25 0.53
CA LEU A 560 0.69 1.89 0.01
C LEU A 560 -0.33 1.52 -1.07
N TRP A 561 0.14 1.10 -2.25
CA TRP A 561 -0.67 0.73 -3.43
C TRP A 561 -1.59 1.83 -3.94
N ARG A 562 -1.30 3.07 -3.53
CA ARG A 562 -2.06 4.27 -3.87
C ARG A 562 -1.08 5.35 -4.28
N PRO A 563 -1.51 6.39 -5.00
CA PRO A 563 -0.63 7.49 -5.36
C PRO A 563 -0.09 8.18 -4.10
N SER A 564 1.22 8.06 -3.81
CA SER A 564 1.98 9.03 -3.01
C SER A 564 2.63 9.99 -3.99
N GLY A 565 2.74 11.28 -3.67
CA GLY A 565 2.90 12.34 -4.69
C GLY A 565 3.91 12.11 -5.84
N LEU A 566 3.57 12.73 -7.00
CA LEU A 566 4.08 12.53 -8.37
C LEU A 566 3.51 11.34 -9.20
N LEU A 567 2.24 11.55 -9.60
CA LEU A 567 1.42 11.19 -10.81
C LEU A 567 1.16 9.77 -11.36
N TYR A 568 -0.07 9.32 -11.04
CA TYR A 568 -1.29 9.05 -11.85
C TYR A 568 -1.40 8.00 -12.98
N ARG A 569 -2.44 7.15 -12.80
CA ARG A 569 -3.33 6.36 -13.72
C ARG A 569 -2.76 6.02 -15.12
N ASN A 570 -2.72 4.76 -15.56
CA ASN A 570 -3.89 3.89 -15.68
C ASN A 570 -3.55 2.38 -15.69
N GLU A 571 -4.48 1.62 -15.14
CA GLU A 571 -4.88 0.22 -15.37
C GLU A 571 -3.90 -0.96 -15.27
N SER A 572 -4.08 -1.67 -14.13
CA SER A 572 -4.17 -3.14 -13.97
C SER A 572 -2.84 -3.92 -14.10
N LEU A 573 -2.40 -4.71 -13.10
CA LEU A 573 -2.79 -6.10 -12.86
C LEU A 573 -1.75 -6.66 -11.84
N PHE A 574 -1.98 -7.37 -10.72
CA PHE A 574 -3.12 -8.05 -10.11
C PHE A 574 -2.87 -8.20 -8.59
N GLN A 575 -3.95 -8.20 -7.79
CA GLN A 575 -4.10 -9.14 -6.68
C GLN A 575 -4.67 -10.45 -7.25
N ASN A 576 -3.78 -11.29 -7.74
CA ASN A 576 -4.02 -12.71 -8.03
C ASN A 576 -2.67 -13.37 -7.82
N ASN A 577 -2.54 -14.00 -6.64
CA ASN A 577 -1.54 -14.93 -6.15
C ASN A 577 -0.92 -14.57 -4.79
N GLY A 578 -1.44 -13.61 -4.04
CA GLY A 578 -1.13 -13.52 -2.60
C GLY A 578 0.30 -13.11 -2.27
N VAL A 579 1.10 -12.70 -3.27
CA VAL A 579 2.36 -12.03 -2.98
C VAL A 579 2.03 -10.69 -2.32
N VAL A 580 2.16 -10.68 -1.00
CA VAL A 580 2.34 -9.48 -0.20
C VAL A 580 3.63 -8.84 -0.68
N ALA A 581 3.53 -8.04 -1.73
CA ALA A 581 4.63 -7.25 -2.22
C ALA A 581 4.78 -6.03 -1.31
N SER A 582 5.80 -6.08 -0.46
CA SER A 582 6.29 -4.90 0.25
C SER A 582 6.85 -3.91 -0.77
N PHE A 583 6.07 -2.85 -1.00
CA PHE A 583 6.37 -1.60 -1.72
C PHE A 583 6.32 -1.65 -3.26
N TYR A 584 5.49 -0.76 -3.82
CA TYR A 584 5.61 -0.23 -5.17
C TYR A 584 5.33 1.27 -5.12
N PHE A 585 6.21 2.05 -5.73
CA PHE A 585 5.90 3.41 -6.14
C PHE A 585 6.31 3.56 -7.60
N ILE A 586 5.36 4.01 -8.42
CA ILE A 586 5.61 4.43 -9.79
C ILE A 586 5.82 5.95 -9.72
N VAL A 587 7.06 6.41 -9.91
CA VAL A 587 7.32 7.84 -10.01
C VAL A 587 7.09 8.27 -11.47
N SER A 588 6.15 9.17 -11.70
CA SER A 588 5.91 9.81 -13.00
C SER A 588 5.63 11.29 -12.74
N GLN A 589 6.33 12.21 -13.40
CA GLN A 589 6.10 13.66 -13.21
C GLN A 589 5.37 14.29 -14.40
N THR A 590 4.05 14.21 -14.49
CA THR A 590 3.27 15.26 -15.18
C THR A 590 2.33 16.02 -14.26
N LYS A 591 2.86 16.82 -13.31
CA LYS A 591 2.07 17.72 -12.46
C LYS A 591 1.36 18.65 -13.45
N VAL A 592 0.04 18.45 -13.58
CA VAL A 592 -0.77 19.05 -14.65
C VAL A 592 -0.27 18.58 -16.04
N THR A 593 -1.11 17.89 -16.82
CA THR A 593 -0.77 17.71 -18.25
C THR A 593 -0.61 19.10 -18.86
N HIS A 594 0.20 19.30 -19.90
CA HIS A 594 0.29 20.60 -20.57
C HIS A 594 -1.11 21.18 -20.90
N THR A 595 -2.07 20.30 -21.24
CA THR A 595 -3.50 20.63 -21.39
C THR A 595 -4.14 21.23 -20.12
N GLY A 596 -3.85 20.68 -18.94
CA GLY A 596 -4.29 21.28 -17.69
C GLY A 596 -3.59 22.62 -17.40
N SER A 597 -2.32 22.79 -17.81
CA SER A 597 -1.58 24.05 -17.65
C SER A 597 -2.18 25.14 -18.54
N VAL A 598 -2.57 24.76 -19.76
CA VAL A 598 -3.35 25.58 -20.70
C VAL A 598 -4.70 25.99 -20.10
N ILE A 599 -5.43 25.06 -19.49
CA ILE A 599 -6.72 25.35 -18.85
C ILE A 599 -6.51 26.27 -17.65
N TYR A 600 -5.51 26.03 -16.81
CA TYR A 600 -5.25 26.84 -15.62
C TYR A 600 -4.80 28.27 -15.97
N GLU A 601 -3.94 28.44 -16.97
CA GLU A 601 -3.56 29.76 -17.46
C GLU A 601 -4.75 30.48 -18.08
N SER A 602 -5.62 29.75 -18.79
CA SER A 602 -6.88 30.32 -19.30
C SER A 602 -7.80 30.78 -18.17
N LEU A 603 -7.95 30.00 -17.10
CA LEU A 603 -8.75 30.35 -15.93
C LEU A 603 -8.11 31.45 -15.06
N ARG A 604 -6.79 31.58 -15.09
CA ARG A 604 -6.07 32.68 -14.42
C ARG A 604 -6.41 34.00 -15.11
N MET A 605 -6.29 34.03 -16.44
CA MET A 605 -6.56 35.24 -17.23
C MET A 605 -8.05 35.56 -17.38
N TYR A 606 -8.89 34.53 -17.41
CA TYR A 606 -10.34 34.63 -17.64
C TYR A 606 -11.10 33.77 -16.63
N PRO A 607 -11.06 34.12 -15.33
CA PRO A 607 -11.80 33.38 -14.32
C PRO A 607 -13.31 33.54 -14.53
N PRO A 608 -14.10 32.45 -14.46
CA PRO A 608 -15.56 32.54 -14.53
C PRO A 608 -16.18 33.24 -13.31
N VAL A 609 -15.44 33.31 -12.19
CA VAL A 609 -15.82 34.07 -10.99
C VAL A 609 -14.88 35.26 -10.85
N THR A 610 -15.39 36.47 -11.00
CA THR A 610 -14.60 37.70 -10.95
C THR A 610 -14.43 38.25 -9.53
N GLY A 611 -15.20 37.77 -8.56
CA GLY A 611 -15.02 38.09 -7.15
C GLY A 611 -16.00 37.37 -6.23
N PHE A 612 -15.82 37.49 -4.92
CA PHE A 612 -16.76 36.96 -3.95
C PHE A 612 -16.98 37.91 -2.76
N PRO A 613 -18.20 38.00 -2.24
CA PRO A 613 -18.47 38.71 -1.00
C PRO A 613 -18.05 37.86 0.21
N LYS A 614 -17.50 38.50 1.23
CA LYS A 614 -17.43 37.96 2.60
C LYS A 614 -18.35 38.76 3.51
N TYR A 615 -18.54 38.28 4.74
CA TYR A 615 -19.32 38.96 5.76
C TYR A 615 -18.47 39.10 7.01
N ALA A 616 -18.28 40.33 7.48
CA ALA A 616 -17.57 40.60 8.72
C ALA A 616 -18.44 40.19 9.91
N THR A 617 -18.03 39.16 10.65
CA THR A 617 -18.77 38.65 11.82
C THR A 617 -18.53 39.47 13.09
N GLU A 618 -17.49 40.30 13.07
CA GLU A 618 -17.06 41.22 14.13
C GLU A 618 -16.41 42.46 13.49
N ASP A 619 -16.22 43.51 14.29
CA ASP A 619 -15.47 44.68 13.86
C ASP A 619 -14.01 44.26 13.66
N CYS A 620 -13.46 44.46 12.46
CA CYS A 620 -12.05 44.21 12.19
C CYS A 620 -11.43 45.36 11.41
N VAL A 621 -10.10 45.36 11.28
CA VAL A 621 -9.37 46.38 10.52
C VAL A 621 -8.48 45.66 9.52
N LEU A 622 -8.57 46.01 8.25
CA LEU A 622 -7.67 45.51 7.20
C LEU A 622 -6.54 46.52 7.02
N SER A 623 -5.30 46.08 7.25
CA SER A 623 -4.12 46.85 6.90
C SER A 623 -3.83 46.69 5.41
N CYS A 624 -4.14 47.72 4.62
CA CYS A 624 -3.86 47.74 3.19
C CYS A 624 -2.51 48.41 2.93
N ALA A 625 -1.57 47.67 2.35
CA ALA A 625 -0.34 48.25 1.82
C ALA A 625 -0.65 49.01 0.53
N VAL A 626 -0.26 50.28 0.45
CA VAL A 626 -0.31 51.05 -0.80
C VAL A 626 0.96 50.74 -1.60
N ALA A 627 0.87 50.77 -2.93
CA ALA A 627 1.94 50.37 -3.83
C ALA A 627 3.25 51.19 -3.69
N ASP A 628 3.23 52.33 -2.99
CA ASP A 628 4.42 53.13 -2.68
C ASP A 628 5.02 52.73 -1.30
N PRO A 629 6.25 52.18 -1.26
CA PRO A 629 6.93 51.79 -0.02
C PRO A 629 7.15 52.93 1.00
N SER A 630 7.00 54.19 0.59
CA SER A 630 7.19 55.36 1.45
C SER A 630 5.92 55.81 2.19
N THR A 631 4.75 55.27 1.84
CA THR A 631 3.48 55.56 2.52
C THR A 631 3.15 54.53 3.60
N LYS A 632 2.77 54.99 4.80
CA LYS A 632 2.29 54.12 5.89
C LYS A 632 1.05 53.35 5.43
N ALA A 633 1.00 52.07 5.79
CA ALA A 633 -0.15 51.19 5.54
C ALA A 633 -1.45 51.88 5.99
N VAL A 634 -2.47 51.83 5.14
CA VAL A 634 -3.79 52.41 5.43
C VAL A 634 -4.61 51.36 6.16
N GLU A 635 -4.99 51.67 7.38
CA GLU A 635 -5.91 50.85 8.17
C GLU A 635 -7.35 51.14 7.74
N VAL A 636 -8.00 50.14 7.15
CA VAL A 636 -9.39 50.23 6.71
C VAL A 636 -10.27 49.51 7.73
N PRO A 637 -11.03 50.22 8.57
CA PRO A 637 -11.97 49.58 9.48
C PRO A 637 -13.10 48.93 8.69
N ILE A 638 -13.40 47.68 9.02
CA ILE A 638 -14.46 46.84 8.48
C ILE A 638 -15.41 46.51 9.64
N PRO A 639 -16.44 47.33 9.86
CA PRO A 639 -17.41 47.08 10.93
C PRO A 639 -18.12 45.73 10.77
N LYS A 640 -18.55 45.14 11.88
CA LYS A 640 -19.41 43.97 11.94
C LYS A 640 -20.63 44.18 11.06
N GLY A 641 -20.89 43.22 10.18
CA GLY A 641 -21.97 43.27 9.21
C GLY A 641 -21.57 43.81 7.83
N SER A 642 -20.35 44.35 7.69
CA SER A 642 -19.82 44.75 6.39
C SER A 642 -19.68 43.57 5.46
N LYS A 643 -19.84 43.83 4.16
CA LYS A 643 -19.69 42.83 3.10
C LYS A 643 -18.50 43.15 2.19
N PRO A 644 -17.26 42.96 2.65
CA PRO A 644 -16.10 43.21 1.80
C PRO A 644 -16.13 42.28 0.58
N PHE A 645 -15.79 42.84 -0.59
CA PHE A 645 -15.78 42.14 -1.86
C PHE A 645 -14.33 41.95 -2.30
N TYR A 646 -13.94 40.71 -2.58
CA TYR A 646 -12.59 40.38 -3.04
C TYR A 646 -12.60 40.25 -4.55
N ASP A 647 -11.79 41.07 -5.22
CA ASP A 647 -11.60 41.04 -6.67
C ASP A 647 -10.60 39.94 -7.04
N ILE A 648 -11.12 38.84 -7.61
CA ILE A 648 -10.30 37.71 -8.06
C ILE A 648 -9.53 38.08 -9.32
N LEU A 649 -10.13 38.87 -10.21
CA LEU A 649 -9.49 39.25 -11.47
C LEU A 649 -8.21 40.03 -11.18
N GLU A 650 -8.25 40.96 -10.23
CA GLU A 650 -7.07 41.71 -9.83
C GLU A 650 -6.03 40.83 -9.14
N LEU A 651 -6.46 39.90 -8.27
CA LEU A 651 -5.56 38.96 -7.61
C LEU A 651 -4.81 38.03 -8.59
N GLN A 652 -5.48 37.62 -9.68
CA GLN A 652 -4.94 36.66 -10.65
C GLN A 652 -4.21 37.30 -11.83
N THR A 653 -4.52 38.56 -12.16
CA THR A 653 -4.04 39.21 -13.39
C THR A 653 -3.35 40.54 -13.17
N HIS A 654 -3.40 41.13 -11.97
CA HIS A 654 -2.75 42.41 -11.66
C HIS A 654 -3.07 43.53 -12.68
N LYS A 655 -4.28 43.55 -13.24
CA LYS A 655 -4.63 44.45 -14.34
C LYS A 655 -4.69 45.93 -13.91
N MET A 656 -4.88 46.20 -12.62
CA MET A 656 -4.98 47.55 -12.06
C MET A 656 -3.73 47.97 -11.25
N THR A 657 -2.80 47.05 -11.00
CA THR A 657 -1.56 47.28 -10.25
C THR A 657 -0.36 46.85 -11.08
N ASP A 658 0.50 47.80 -11.47
CA ASP A 658 1.67 47.58 -12.33
C ASP A 658 2.83 46.89 -11.56
N THR A 659 2.49 45.85 -10.80
CA THR A 659 3.38 45.15 -9.86
C THR A 659 3.28 43.64 -10.06
N ASP A 660 4.40 42.97 -10.35
CA ASP A 660 4.54 41.50 -10.46
C ASP A 660 4.49 40.81 -9.08
N LYS A 661 3.54 41.18 -8.22
CA LYS A 661 3.56 40.80 -6.80
C LYS A 661 3.34 39.30 -6.59
N TYR A 662 2.46 38.68 -7.38
CA TYR A 662 2.18 37.24 -7.29
C TYR A 662 2.52 36.51 -8.59
N TRP A 663 2.24 37.10 -9.74
CA TRP A 663 2.44 36.48 -11.04
C TRP A 663 3.46 37.25 -11.88
N ASP A 664 4.50 36.56 -12.35
CA ASP A 664 5.47 37.07 -13.33
C ASP A 664 4.81 37.23 -14.71
N ARG A 665 4.96 38.40 -15.35
CA ARG A 665 4.34 38.78 -16.64
C ARG A 665 2.83 38.43 -16.67
N PRO A 666 2.03 39.01 -15.77
CA PRO A 666 0.67 38.55 -15.48
C PRO A 666 -0.32 38.74 -16.64
N ASN A 667 0.00 39.63 -17.59
CA ASN A 667 -0.81 39.93 -18.76
C ASN A 667 -0.49 39.07 -19.99
N GLU A 668 0.60 38.30 -19.96
CA GLU A 668 0.93 37.36 -21.03
C GLU A 668 0.23 36.02 -20.79
N TRP A 669 -0.14 35.32 -21.87
CA TRP A 669 -0.61 33.94 -21.78
C TRP A 669 0.57 32.97 -21.87
N ASP A 670 0.90 32.32 -20.76
CA ASP A 670 1.99 31.32 -20.69
C ASP A 670 1.55 30.14 -19.81
N PRO A 671 1.07 29.05 -20.43
CA PRO A 671 0.70 27.83 -19.73
C PRO A 671 1.83 27.25 -18.87
N SER A 672 3.10 27.44 -19.24
CA SER A 672 4.23 26.88 -18.51
C SER A 672 4.37 27.46 -17.09
N ARG A 673 3.70 28.59 -16.79
CA ARG A 673 3.59 29.13 -15.42
C ARG A 673 3.04 28.11 -14.42
N PHE A 674 2.13 27.24 -14.85
CA PHE A 674 1.52 26.19 -14.03
C PHE A 674 2.29 24.86 -14.06
N GLU A 675 3.44 24.82 -14.74
CA GLU A 675 4.36 23.68 -14.77
C GLU A 675 5.54 23.86 -13.80
N ARG A 676 5.78 25.10 -13.32
CA ARG A 676 6.72 25.47 -12.25
C ARG A 676 6.02 25.64 -10.89
N ASP A 677 6.64 26.18 -9.86
CA ASP A 677 5.92 26.56 -8.64
C ASP A 677 5.15 27.88 -8.87
N TRP A 678 3.89 27.94 -8.44
CA TRP A 678 3.00 29.10 -8.61
C TRP A 678 2.31 29.48 -7.30
N PRO A 679 1.91 30.76 -7.12
CA PRO A 679 1.25 31.23 -5.91
C PRO A 679 -0.17 30.68 -5.79
N GLN A 680 -0.34 29.55 -5.11
CA GLN A 680 -1.63 28.87 -4.98
C GLN A 680 -2.70 29.74 -4.32
N ASP A 681 -2.29 30.57 -3.35
CA ASP A 681 -3.18 31.50 -2.65
C ASP A 681 -3.68 32.65 -3.54
N ALA A 682 -2.99 32.91 -4.66
CA ALA A 682 -3.37 33.90 -5.66
C ALA A 682 -4.05 33.29 -6.89
N PHE A 683 -4.31 31.97 -6.92
CA PHE A 683 -5.02 31.28 -8.00
C PHE A 683 -6.38 30.77 -7.52
N ILE A 684 -7.43 31.56 -7.77
CA ILE A 684 -8.80 31.32 -7.31
C ILE A 684 -9.76 31.30 -8.52
N PRO A 685 -9.63 30.31 -9.43
CA PRO A 685 -10.44 30.28 -10.65
C PRO A 685 -11.92 30.02 -10.36
N PHE A 686 -12.21 29.43 -9.19
CA PHE A 686 -13.55 29.15 -8.67
C PHE A 686 -13.53 29.38 -7.14
N SER A 687 -14.59 29.98 -6.58
CA SER A 687 -14.92 30.28 -5.15
C SER A 687 -14.01 29.78 -4.01
N THR A 688 -13.90 30.54 -2.91
CA THR A 688 -13.07 30.24 -1.71
C THR A 688 -13.84 29.63 -0.53
N GLY A 689 -13.17 28.81 0.30
CA GLY A 689 -13.64 28.34 1.61
C GLY A 689 -13.68 26.82 1.78
N SER A 690 -14.14 26.34 2.95
CA SER A 690 -14.24 24.91 3.30
C SER A 690 -15.24 24.11 2.45
N ARG A 691 -16.00 24.79 1.59
CA ARG A 691 -16.88 24.22 0.55
C ARG A 691 -16.46 24.69 -0.85
N ALA A 692 -15.16 24.78 -1.11
CA ALA A 692 -14.65 25.01 -2.46
C ALA A 692 -15.35 24.02 -3.41
N CYS A 693 -16.01 24.57 -4.43
CA CYS A 693 -17.07 23.90 -5.16
C CYS A 693 -16.60 22.55 -5.73
N ILE A 694 -17.29 21.46 -5.42
CA ILE A 694 -17.11 20.13 -6.03
C ILE A 694 -17.09 20.21 -7.57
N GLY A 695 -17.82 21.19 -8.13
CA GLY A 695 -17.87 21.45 -9.57
C GLY A 695 -16.53 21.83 -10.22
N ARG A 696 -15.54 22.36 -9.47
CA ARG A 696 -14.22 22.69 -10.05
C ARG A 696 -13.52 21.44 -10.59
N LYS A 697 -13.48 20.38 -9.78
CA LYS A 697 -12.84 19.12 -10.16
C LYS A 697 -13.58 18.41 -11.29
N PHE A 698 -14.91 18.55 -11.31
CA PHE A 698 -15.74 18.04 -12.39
C PHE A 698 -15.49 18.79 -13.70
N PHE A 699 -15.52 20.12 -13.67
CA PHE A 699 -15.19 20.98 -14.82
C PHE A 699 -13.77 20.73 -15.33
N GLU A 700 -12.77 20.62 -14.45
CA GLU A 700 -11.38 20.35 -14.85
C GLU A 700 -11.29 19.04 -15.66
N ALA A 701 -11.98 17.99 -15.23
CA ALA A 701 -12.00 16.73 -15.95
C ALA A 701 -12.77 16.82 -17.28
N GLU A 702 -13.93 17.49 -17.28
CA GLU A 702 -14.78 17.66 -18.46
C GLU A 702 -14.13 18.55 -19.53
N ALA A 703 -13.52 19.66 -19.14
CA ALA A 703 -12.81 20.57 -20.03
C ALA A 703 -11.64 19.87 -20.73
N ILE A 704 -10.86 19.06 -20.00
CA ILE A 704 -9.80 18.24 -20.60
C ILE A 704 -10.40 17.23 -21.58
N ALA A 705 -11.48 16.55 -21.21
CA ALA A 705 -12.14 15.58 -22.09
C ALA A 705 -12.67 16.23 -23.37
N VAL A 706 -13.35 17.38 -23.26
CA VAL A 706 -13.89 18.14 -24.39
C VAL A 706 -12.78 18.62 -25.31
N VAL A 707 -11.71 19.23 -24.79
CA VAL A 707 -10.57 19.68 -25.61
C VAL A 707 -9.91 18.48 -26.29
N THR A 708 -9.73 17.37 -25.56
CA THR A 708 -9.14 16.15 -26.13
C THR A 708 -10.03 15.58 -27.24
N MET A 709 -11.34 15.54 -27.05
CA MET A 709 -12.29 15.08 -28.06
C MET A 709 -12.32 16.00 -29.28
N LEU A 710 -12.24 17.32 -29.08
CA LEU A 710 -12.21 18.28 -30.19
C LEU A 710 -10.92 18.13 -31.01
N VAL A 711 -9.75 18.03 -30.37
CA VAL A 711 -8.47 17.84 -31.06
C VAL A 711 -8.37 16.47 -31.72
N ALA A 712 -8.94 15.43 -31.11
CA ALA A 712 -8.92 14.07 -31.65
C ALA A 712 -9.85 13.90 -32.87
N ASN A 713 -11.00 14.59 -32.89
CA ASN A 713 -12.02 14.40 -33.92
C ASN A 713 -12.04 15.50 -34.99
N TYR A 714 -11.37 16.63 -34.74
CA TYR A 714 -11.38 17.77 -35.65
C TYR A 714 -9.98 18.30 -35.91
N ARG A 715 -9.72 18.69 -37.16
CA ARG A 715 -8.48 19.38 -37.52
C ARG A 715 -8.57 20.83 -37.08
N VAL A 716 -7.83 21.18 -36.04
CA VAL A 716 -7.71 22.58 -35.59
C VAL A 716 -6.69 23.31 -36.47
N GLN A 717 -7.10 24.43 -37.06
CA GLN A 717 -6.22 25.33 -37.80
C GLN A 717 -6.40 26.73 -37.23
N CYS A 718 -5.29 27.42 -36.91
CA CYS A 718 -5.36 28.84 -36.64
C CYS A 718 -5.76 29.55 -37.94
N LEU A 719 -6.93 30.19 -37.93
CA LEU A 719 -7.32 31.09 -39.00
C LEU A 719 -6.47 32.36 -38.88
N ASP A 720 -5.96 32.87 -40.00
CA ASP A 720 -5.32 34.19 -40.02
C ASP A 720 -6.27 35.22 -39.40
N SER A 721 -5.72 36.10 -38.57
CA SER A 721 -6.40 37.01 -37.65
C SER A 721 -7.41 38.00 -38.27
N ASN A 722 -7.67 37.92 -39.58
CA ASN A 722 -8.53 38.83 -40.34
C ASN A 722 -9.87 38.22 -40.78
N ARG A 723 -10.26 37.03 -40.33
CA ARG A 723 -11.64 36.52 -40.51
C ARG A 723 -12.20 35.97 -39.21
N ALA A 724 -12.94 36.80 -38.48
CA ALA A 724 -13.85 36.30 -37.47
C ALA A 724 -15.00 35.54 -38.17
N PRO A 725 -15.23 34.25 -37.91
CA PRO A 725 -16.43 33.59 -38.37
C PRO A 725 -17.64 34.18 -37.65
N THR A 726 -18.65 34.62 -38.40
CA THR A 726 -19.95 35.01 -37.86
C THR A 726 -20.58 33.78 -37.22
N ILE A 727 -20.76 33.80 -35.90
CA ILE A 727 -21.52 32.80 -35.17
C ILE A 727 -22.98 33.24 -35.19
N ASP A 728 -23.81 32.59 -36.00
CA ASP A 728 -25.26 32.74 -35.91
C ASP A 728 -25.75 31.99 -34.67
N VAL A 729 -26.06 32.75 -33.61
CA VAL A 729 -26.64 32.22 -32.38
C VAL A 729 -28.12 31.91 -32.65
N LEU A 730 -28.48 30.64 -32.72
CA LEU A 730 -29.89 30.23 -32.76
C LEU A 730 -30.55 30.53 -31.40
N PRO A 731 -31.77 31.10 -31.38
CA PRO A 731 -32.44 31.47 -30.13
C PRO A 731 -32.83 30.23 -29.34
N GLY A 732 -32.24 30.07 -28.15
CA GLY A 732 -32.56 29.01 -27.19
C GLY A 732 -32.72 29.60 -25.78
N LEU A 733 -33.84 29.26 -25.13
CA LEU A 733 -34.21 29.74 -23.80
C LEU A 733 -33.58 28.84 -22.72
N THR A 734 -32.74 29.41 -21.85
CA THR A 734 -32.28 28.73 -20.62
C THR A 734 -33.21 29.12 -19.47
N LEU A 735 -33.94 28.15 -18.92
CA LEU A 735 -34.68 28.33 -17.68
C LEU A 735 -33.70 28.22 -16.50
N THR A 736 -33.68 29.26 -15.66
CA THR A 736 -32.97 29.32 -14.37
C THR A 736 -33.63 28.46 -13.30
#